data_AF-A0AA43CWX1-F1
#
_entry.id   AF-A0AA43CWX1-F1
#
_cell.length_a   1.000
_cell.length_b   1.000
_cell.length_c   1.000
_cell.angle_alpha   90.00
_cell.angle_beta   90.00
_cell.angle_gamma   90.00
#
_symmetry.space_group_name_H-M   'P 1'
#
loop_
_entity.id
_entity.type
_entity.pdbx_description
1 polymer ?
#
loop_
_entity_poly.entity_id
_entity_poly.type
_entity_poly.pdbx_seq_one_letter_code
_entity_poly.pdbx_strand_id
1 'polypeptide(L)'
;MKRNSNNRASRGFTLIEVLVGILVFALGMMALAKLQGNLARNSGDSNARTVATNIAEEIIESSRNFVQVTSDGTNLAYNDIVDNTETITRSGNVYTVVTEVTDYYYDSTLDDFDVTAPAGAGKSDFKRIDMTVTWSPADGGREFQIDENTQTSGQLGSGSISLTDVISSIPSIAAGKVALGSAGDMSFAPPVDYNPGANPDIISIELGANKFKESTTPLPDVVRTDELVETTFDVVTYSQDDSGSTFLRREEFRAVSCECTLRLPDDSTQGGFRPTVWEGYEYTEAEFVSKPFGESANNQQSEFCNLCCRDHHDGGTGENDRGTDPGFSRYNPFRPPSDYYGEGALLGDHKHYSRDSNGNLVAVDSDGDTYVEACRMIRKDGFWRIAQDLRQEGLNSFPADYLDEEAEVDVYSDYVTDAVQAFETAIGVSATYPLGSTLMPKPSDMSPALIFPASTPDDPTTFPTALGDTEQQLRARGVYIDYLSKTLRDRINCLEPGGDGPDCEELPGVTSALEIIPFYDVQLTWLSRWNESPNNNPVDVTNEAIANDNSHSRGNAKLTSGFRDSTISSAVHSGNLGLTGTDPIDPWYTSDEETYYMYALAVDYSSPPPLSGDTVTGTITSSVVGMKAADVEIYGQDAQCDRTNTGFECVIEATANNPYIKVTNYVKANKVLLVCSEELQNREPYNEGGRDWTRFRLPTGGSITVTIVIKENSCT
;
A
#
# COMPACT_ATOMS: atom_id res chain seq x y z
N MET A 1 16.01 23.60 -85.10
CA MET A 1 14.87 24.38 -84.54
C MET A 1 14.74 24.04 -83.05
N LYS A 2 14.89 25.04 -82.17
CA LYS A 2 14.80 24.90 -80.70
C LYS A 2 13.33 24.73 -80.27
N ARG A 3 13.07 23.84 -79.31
CA ARG A 3 11.77 23.63 -78.64
C ARG A 3 11.80 24.38 -77.31
N ASN A 4 10.86 25.28 -77.08
CA ASN A 4 10.66 26.00 -75.82
C ASN A 4 10.04 25.08 -74.75
N SER A 5 10.60 25.10 -73.53
CA SER A 5 9.95 24.55 -72.32
C SER A 5 9.07 25.61 -71.66
N ASN A 6 7.79 25.30 -71.46
CA ASN A 6 6.90 26.12 -70.62
C ASN A 6 7.05 25.70 -69.15
N ASN A 7 7.62 26.57 -68.33
CA ASN A 7 7.61 26.44 -66.87
C ASN A 7 6.17 26.70 -66.35
N ARG A 8 5.61 25.76 -65.58
CA ARG A 8 4.40 25.98 -64.78
C ARG A 8 4.76 26.86 -63.58
N ALA A 9 4.05 27.97 -63.41
CA ALA A 9 4.19 28.84 -62.25
C ALA A 9 3.57 28.18 -61.01
N SER A 10 4.37 28.00 -59.96
CA SER A 10 3.92 27.70 -58.60
C SER A 10 3.10 28.88 -58.05
N ARG A 11 1.80 28.67 -57.82
CA ARG A 11 0.94 29.65 -57.15
C ARG A 11 1.28 29.65 -55.66
N GLY A 12 1.96 30.70 -55.20
CA GLY A 12 2.21 30.94 -53.77
C GLY A 12 0.92 31.32 -53.05
N PHE A 13 0.85 30.95 -51.77
CA PHE A 13 -0.26 31.28 -50.87
C PHE A 13 -0.46 32.79 -50.75
N THR A 14 -1.71 33.23 -50.72
CA THR A 14 -2.06 34.65 -50.63
C THR A 14 -2.05 35.10 -49.15
N LEU A 15 -1.66 36.35 -48.88
CA LEU A 15 -1.60 36.92 -47.51
C LEU A 15 -2.94 36.76 -46.74
N ILE A 16 -4.06 36.80 -47.47
CA ILE A 16 -5.40 36.66 -46.90
C ILE A 16 -5.67 35.24 -46.37
N GLU A 17 -5.05 34.23 -46.96
CA GLU A 17 -5.18 32.82 -46.57
C GLU A 17 -4.44 32.55 -45.25
N VAL A 18 -3.29 33.19 -45.06
CA VAL A 18 -2.55 33.16 -43.78
C VAL A 18 -3.32 33.89 -42.68
N LEU A 19 -3.93 35.04 -42.99
CA LEU A 19 -4.77 35.78 -42.02
C LEU A 19 -6.01 34.99 -41.60
N VAL A 20 -6.68 34.33 -42.55
CA VAL A 20 -7.81 33.44 -42.24
C VAL A 20 -7.34 32.24 -41.43
N GLY A 21 -6.17 31.66 -41.73
CA GLY A 21 -5.58 30.57 -40.95
C GLY A 21 -5.30 30.96 -39.50
N ILE A 22 -4.71 32.13 -39.26
CA ILE A 22 -4.46 32.65 -37.91
C ILE A 22 -5.78 32.91 -37.17
N LEU A 23 -6.80 33.46 -37.84
CA LEU A 23 -8.10 33.70 -37.25
C LEU A 23 -8.78 32.40 -36.80
N VAL A 24 -8.79 31.38 -37.66
CA VAL A 24 -9.38 30.06 -37.34
C VAL A 24 -8.61 29.38 -36.21
N PHE A 25 -7.28 29.47 -36.20
CA PHE A 25 -6.44 28.93 -35.13
C PHE A 25 -6.68 29.66 -33.79
N ALA A 26 -6.76 30.99 -33.80
CA ALA A 26 -7.04 31.78 -32.60
C ALA A 26 -8.44 31.48 -32.03
N LEU A 27 -9.46 31.34 -32.89
CA LEU A 27 -10.81 30.94 -32.47
C LEU A 27 -10.83 29.50 -31.94
N GLY A 28 -10.07 28.58 -32.56
CA GLY A 28 -9.93 27.20 -32.12
C GLY A 28 -9.27 27.08 -30.74
N MET A 29 -8.17 27.79 -30.50
CA MET A 29 -7.51 27.82 -29.19
C MET A 29 -8.39 28.50 -28.12
N MET A 30 -9.14 29.55 -28.49
CA MET A 30 -10.07 30.21 -27.55
C MET A 30 -11.23 29.30 -27.17
N ALA A 31 -11.74 28.48 -28.10
CA ALA A 31 -12.76 27.47 -27.81
C ALA A 31 -12.22 26.35 -26.90
N LEU A 32 -10.99 25.89 -27.15
CA LEU A 32 -10.33 24.86 -26.33
C LEU A 32 -10.06 25.35 -24.90
N ALA A 33 -9.57 26.57 -24.71
CA ALA A 33 -9.33 27.15 -23.39
C ALA A 33 -10.64 27.30 -22.58
N LYS A 34 -11.75 27.67 -23.25
CA LYS A 34 -13.08 27.69 -22.61
C LYS A 34 -13.57 26.29 -22.23
N LEU A 35 -13.31 25.29 -23.07
CA LEU A 35 -13.69 23.91 -22.79
C LEU A 35 -12.88 23.33 -21.61
N GLN A 36 -11.57 23.54 -21.58
CA GLN A 36 -10.69 23.13 -20.49
C GLN A 36 -11.08 23.80 -19.17
N GLY A 37 -11.37 25.11 -19.19
CA GLY A 37 -11.86 25.83 -18.01
C GLY A 37 -13.22 25.31 -17.51
N ASN A 38 -14.15 24.96 -18.41
CA ASN A 38 -15.45 24.41 -18.02
C ASN A 38 -15.35 22.97 -17.48
N LEU A 39 -14.46 22.14 -18.03
CA LEU A 39 -14.25 20.77 -17.54
C LEU A 39 -13.62 20.74 -16.14
N ALA A 40 -12.59 21.56 -15.90
CA ALA A 40 -11.97 21.67 -14.57
C ALA A 40 -12.99 22.17 -13.52
N ARG A 41 -13.86 23.12 -13.90
CA ARG A 41 -14.94 23.63 -13.04
C ARG A 41 -16.00 22.58 -12.73
N ASN A 42 -16.47 21.86 -13.74
CA ASN A 42 -17.46 20.79 -13.56
C ASN A 42 -16.89 19.66 -12.68
N SER A 43 -15.59 19.37 -12.79
CA SER A 43 -14.92 18.40 -11.94
C SER A 43 -14.84 18.85 -10.49
N GLY A 44 -14.51 20.13 -10.24
CA GLY A 44 -14.46 20.70 -8.89
C GLY A 44 -15.84 20.75 -8.22
N ASP A 45 -16.87 21.16 -8.95
CA ASP A 45 -18.26 21.19 -8.46
C ASP A 45 -18.80 19.78 -8.20
N SER A 46 -18.54 18.83 -9.10
CA SER A 46 -18.90 17.43 -8.90
C SER A 46 -18.22 16.83 -7.66
N ASN A 47 -16.95 17.16 -7.42
CA ASN A 47 -16.23 16.71 -6.23
C ASN A 47 -16.83 17.29 -4.95
N ALA A 48 -17.09 18.60 -4.92
CA ALA A 48 -17.71 19.26 -3.76
C ALA A 48 -19.11 18.69 -3.45
N ARG A 49 -19.88 18.34 -4.48
CA ARG A 49 -21.18 17.71 -4.33
C ARG A 49 -21.09 16.29 -3.77
N THR A 50 -20.10 15.50 -4.20
CA THR A 50 -19.82 14.18 -3.63
C THR A 50 -19.44 14.31 -2.15
N VAL A 51 -18.53 15.22 -1.81
CA VAL A 51 -18.13 15.45 -0.41
C VAL A 51 -19.32 15.91 0.44
N ALA A 52 -20.15 16.82 -0.06
CA ALA A 52 -21.37 17.25 0.64
C ALA A 52 -22.32 16.07 0.89
N THR A 53 -22.45 15.14 -0.07
CA THR A 53 -23.29 13.94 0.06
C THR A 53 -22.74 13.02 1.13
N ASN A 54 -21.43 12.79 1.13
CA ASN A 54 -20.77 11.95 2.14
C ASN A 54 -20.88 12.56 3.55
N ILE A 55 -20.73 13.89 3.69
CA ILE A 55 -20.96 14.59 4.97
C ILE A 55 -22.40 14.35 5.45
N ALA A 56 -23.38 14.49 4.54
CA ALA A 56 -24.78 14.27 4.90
C ALA A 56 -25.05 12.83 5.34
N GLU A 57 -24.50 11.85 4.61
CA GLU A 57 -24.60 10.43 4.94
C GLU A 57 -23.91 10.11 6.27
N GLU A 58 -22.70 10.64 6.52
CA GLU A 58 -21.96 10.47 7.77
C GLU A 58 -22.78 10.94 8.98
N ILE A 59 -23.39 12.12 8.91
CA ILE A 59 -24.21 12.67 10.01
C ILE A 59 -25.50 11.87 10.19
N ILE A 60 -26.14 11.43 9.10
CA ILE A 60 -27.33 10.58 9.16
C ILE A 60 -27.00 9.21 9.77
N GLU A 61 -25.92 8.57 9.36
CA GLU A 61 -25.50 7.27 9.90
C GLU A 61 -25.07 7.40 11.36
N SER A 62 -24.39 8.48 11.74
CA SER A 62 -24.12 8.81 13.15
C SER A 62 -25.44 8.93 13.94
N SER A 63 -26.45 9.59 13.37
CA SER A 63 -27.79 9.70 13.96
C SER A 63 -28.53 8.37 14.06
N ARG A 64 -28.12 7.33 13.32
CA ARG A 64 -28.68 5.96 13.43
C ARG A 64 -28.03 5.12 14.53
N ASN A 65 -26.84 5.51 15.01
CA ASN A 65 -26.01 4.74 15.94
C ASN A 65 -26.30 5.02 17.43
N PHE A 66 -27.44 5.61 17.76
CA PHE A 66 -27.82 5.80 19.17
C PHE A 66 -28.06 4.44 19.85
N VAL A 67 -27.51 4.29 21.06
CA VAL A 67 -27.59 3.05 21.84
C VAL A 67 -28.68 3.10 22.91
N GLN A 68 -29.22 4.29 23.18
CA GLN A 68 -30.27 4.49 24.18
C GLN A 68 -31.29 5.55 23.77
N VAL A 69 -32.45 5.60 24.44
CA VAL A 69 -33.47 6.61 24.12
C VAL A 69 -33.24 7.90 24.92
N THR A 70 -33.02 7.76 26.23
CA THR A 70 -32.86 8.89 27.14
C THR A 70 -31.39 9.29 27.20
N SER A 71 -31.10 10.59 27.15
CA SER A 71 -29.75 11.11 27.29
C SER A 71 -29.21 10.95 28.71
N ASP A 72 -27.97 10.48 28.83
CA ASP A 72 -27.16 10.49 30.05
C ASP A 72 -25.94 11.43 29.94
N GLY A 73 -25.77 12.09 28.78
CA GLY A 73 -24.62 12.94 28.47
C GLY A 73 -23.31 12.19 28.21
N THR A 74 -23.32 10.85 28.12
CA THR A 74 -22.15 10.00 27.88
C THR A 74 -22.33 9.14 26.63
N ASN A 75 -23.45 8.41 26.49
CA ASN A 75 -23.72 7.58 25.32
C ASN A 75 -24.71 8.26 24.38
N LEU A 76 -24.55 8.06 23.06
CA LEU A 76 -25.45 8.58 22.03
C LEU A 76 -26.90 8.16 22.29
N ALA A 77 -27.78 9.14 22.51
CA ALA A 77 -29.18 8.91 22.78
C ALA A 77 -30.09 9.42 21.67
N TYR A 78 -31.22 8.73 21.45
CA TYR A 78 -32.24 9.11 20.48
C TYR A 78 -32.75 10.54 20.72
N ASN A 79 -32.90 10.94 21.98
CA ASN A 79 -33.36 12.27 22.34
C ASN A 79 -32.33 13.37 22.06
N ASP A 80 -31.05 13.02 21.82
CA ASP A 80 -30.00 13.98 21.47
C ASP A 80 -29.98 14.28 19.96
N ILE A 81 -30.78 13.56 19.18
CA ILE A 81 -31.05 13.88 17.77
C ILE A 81 -32.03 15.05 17.74
N VAL A 82 -31.47 16.24 17.64
CA VAL A 82 -32.17 17.53 17.63
C VAL A 82 -31.63 18.43 16.52
N ASP A 83 -32.28 19.57 16.30
CA ASP A 83 -31.82 20.58 15.36
C ASP A 83 -30.37 20.98 15.64
N ASN A 84 -29.56 21.01 14.59
CA ASN A 84 -28.16 21.43 14.69
C ASN A 84 -27.74 22.24 13.47
N THR A 85 -26.73 23.09 13.64
CA THR A 85 -26.04 23.74 12.54
C THR A 85 -24.56 23.73 12.82
N GLU A 86 -23.80 23.14 11.92
CA GLU A 86 -22.35 23.01 12.04
C GLU A 86 -21.63 23.38 10.75
N THR A 87 -20.34 23.63 10.84
CA THR A 87 -19.50 24.00 9.71
C THR A 87 -18.30 23.08 9.63
N ILE A 88 -18.15 22.41 8.50
CA ILE A 88 -17.13 21.39 8.23
C ILE A 88 -16.28 21.89 7.07
N THR A 89 -14.95 21.87 7.20
CA THR A 89 -14.06 22.25 6.09
C THR A 89 -13.40 21.00 5.53
N ARG A 90 -13.65 20.69 4.24
CA ARG A 90 -13.05 19.54 3.55
C ARG A 90 -12.64 19.93 2.13
N SER A 91 -11.45 19.53 1.69
CA SER A 91 -10.96 19.75 0.32
C SER A 91 -11.04 21.22 -0.15
N GLY A 92 -10.70 22.18 0.72
CA GLY A 92 -10.70 23.62 0.40
C GLY A 92 -12.08 24.29 0.30
N ASN A 93 -13.16 23.57 0.60
CA ASN A 93 -14.51 24.11 0.70
C ASN A 93 -15.00 24.10 2.15
N VAL A 94 -15.80 25.11 2.49
CA VAL A 94 -16.52 25.20 3.76
C VAL A 94 -17.95 24.73 3.52
N TYR A 95 -18.36 23.70 4.24
CA TYR A 95 -19.70 23.11 4.22
C TYR A 95 -20.45 23.53 5.47
N THR A 96 -21.58 24.22 5.32
CA THR A 96 -22.51 24.47 6.42
C THR A 96 -23.63 23.46 6.34
N VAL A 97 -23.72 22.61 7.36
CA VAL A 97 -24.76 21.61 7.51
C VAL A 97 -25.82 22.15 8.45
N VAL A 98 -27.05 22.22 7.97
CA VAL A 98 -28.24 22.52 8.79
C VAL A 98 -29.07 21.25 8.88
N THR A 99 -29.30 20.79 10.10
CA THR A 99 -30.11 19.61 10.40
C THR A 99 -31.37 20.08 11.10
N GLU A 100 -32.53 19.82 10.50
CA GLU A 100 -33.85 20.07 11.08
C GLU A 100 -34.52 18.74 11.42
N VAL A 101 -34.95 18.58 12.66
CA VAL A 101 -35.47 17.32 13.21
C VAL A 101 -36.92 17.50 13.64
N THR A 102 -37.80 16.71 13.05
CA THR A 102 -39.22 16.67 13.42
C THR A 102 -39.59 15.34 14.06
N ASP A 103 -40.13 15.38 15.27
CA ASP A 103 -40.67 14.22 15.97
C ASP A 103 -42.04 13.81 15.41
N TYR A 104 -42.27 12.51 15.19
CA TYR A 104 -43.55 11.94 14.79
C TYR A 104 -44.00 10.85 15.78
N TYR A 105 -45.27 10.88 16.12
CA TYR A 105 -45.94 9.97 17.06
C TYR A 105 -47.14 9.34 16.38
N TYR A 106 -47.33 8.03 16.57
CA TYR A 106 -48.50 7.33 16.08
C TYR A 106 -49.72 7.64 16.95
N ASP A 107 -50.72 8.29 16.37
CA ASP A 107 -52.00 8.52 17.01
C ASP A 107 -52.97 7.38 16.67
N SER A 108 -53.10 6.43 17.60
CA SER A 108 -54.04 5.30 17.48
C SER A 108 -55.52 5.69 17.31
N THR A 109 -55.90 6.95 17.60
CA THR A 109 -57.27 7.45 17.41
C THR A 109 -57.52 7.98 16.00
N LEU A 110 -56.47 8.51 15.36
CA LEU A 110 -56.50 8.99 13.99
C LEU A 110 -56.03 7.92 12.99
N ASP A 111 -55.39 6.86 13.48
CA ASP A 111 -54.71 5.83 12.68
C ASP A 111 -53.67 6.43 11.72
N ASP A 112 -52.96 7.46 12.19
CA ASP A 112 -51.99 8.24 11.42
C ASP A 112 -50.86 8.76 12.33
N PHE A 113 -49.76 9.22 11.73
CA PHE A 113 -48.66 9.87 12.44
C PHE A 113 -48.88 11.38 12.54
N ASP A 114 -48.70 11.93 13.74
CA ASP A 114 -48.78 13.36 14.04
C ASP A 114 -47.48 13.84 14.70
N VAL A 115 -47.16 15.11 14.56
CA VAL A 115 -46.03 15.75 15.25
C VAL A 115 -46.35 16.12 16.71
N THR A 116 -47.62 15.98 17.10
CA THR A 116 -48.09 16.27 18.45
C THR A 116 -48.05 15.01 19.32
N ALA A 117 -47.27 15.04 20.40
CA ALA A 117 -47.15 13.91 21.33
C ALA A 117 -48.50 13.55 22.00
N PRO A 118 -48.98 12.29 21.89
CA PRO A 118 -50.15 11.80 22.62
C PRO A 118 -49.92 11.80 24.15
N ALA A 119 -51.01 11.88 24.91
CA ALA A 119 -50.92 11.86 26.38
C ALA A 119 -50.32 10.53 26.89
N GLY A 120 -49.13 10.62 27.51
CA GLY A 120 -48.40 9.45 28.03
C GLY A 120 -47.34 8.88 27.08
N ALA A 121 -47.15 9.45 25.88
CA ALA A 121 -46.04 9.10 25.01
C ALA A 121 -44.72 9.59 25.64
N GLY A 122 -43.80 8.66 25.92
CA GLY A 122 -42.49 8.97 26.49
C GLY A 122 -41.38 9.27 25.46
N LYS A 123 -41.65 8.99 24.18
CA LYS A 123 -40.75 9.20 23.04
C LYS A 123 -41.57 9.27 21.74
N SER A 124 -41.03 9.91 20.71
CA SER A 124 -41.54 9.81 19.33
C SER A 124 -41.35 8.40 18.78
N ASP A 125 -42.18 7.98 17.82
CA ASP A 125 -42.04 6.71 17.13
C ASP A 125 -40.90 6.76 16.11
N PHE A 126 -40.78 7.89 15.41
CA PHE A 126 -39.63 8.23 14.58
C PHE A 126 -39.38 9.74 14.56
N LYS A 127 -38.17 10.11 14.13
CA LYS A 127 -37.73 11.48 13.83
C LYS A 127 -37.51 11.56 12.34
N ARG A 128 -38.02 12.59 11.69
CA ARG A 128 -37.64 12.94 10.33
C ARG A 128 -36.51 13.96 10.42
N ILE A 129 -35.41 13.69 9.74
CA ILE A 129 -34.29 14.62 9.59
C ILE A 129 -34.36 15.20 8.19
N ASP A 130 -34.51 16.51 8.09
CA ASP A 130 -34.32 17.28 6.87
C ASP A 130 -32.97 17.99 6.98
N MET A 131 -31.99 17.50 6.23
CA MET A 131 -30.63 18.01 6.26
C MET A 131 -30.36 18.81 5.00
N THR A 132 -29.78 19.99 5.16
CA THR A 132 -29.30 20.82 4.05
C THR A 132 -27.82 21.07 4.24
N VAL A 133 -27.02 20.56 3.31
CA VAL A 133 -25.58 20.86 3.23
C VAL A 133 -25.42 21.94 2.16
N THR A 134 -24.85 23.06 2.55
CA THR A 134 -24.45 24.14 1.64
C THR A 134 -22.93 24.20 1.62
N TRP A 135 -22.31 24.46 0.48
CA TRP A 135 -20.86 24.65 0.40
C TRP A 135 -20.49 25.92 -0.31
N SER A 136 -19.32 26.46 0.04
CA SER A 136 -18.67 27.56 -0.65
C SER A 136 -17.15 27.42 -0.56
N PRO A 137 -16.38 27.99 -1.50
CA PRO A 137 -14.92 28.05 -1.41
C PRO A 137 -14.47 28.75 -0.11
N ALA A 138 -13.42 28.23 0.52
CA ALA A 138 -12.90 28.77 1.79
C ALA A 138 -12.33 30.20 1.67
N ASP A 139 -11.93 30.60 0.47
CA ASP A 139 -11.43 31.95 0.15
C ASP A 139 -12.55 32.98 -0.12
N GLY A 140 -13.82 32.60 0.09
CA GLY A 140 -14.98 33.48 0.01
C GLY A 140 -15.64 33.57 -1.37
N GLY A 141 -15.14 32.81 -2.35
CA GLY A 141 -15.70 32.74 -3.71
C GLY A 141 -15.72 34.09 -4.45
N ARG A 142 -15.95 34.08 -5.77
CA ARG A 142 -16.19 35.32 -6.54
C ARG A 142 -17.67 35.42 -6.85
N GLU A 143 -18.28 36.56 -6.54
CA GLU A 143 -19.64 36.87 -6.94
C GLU A 143 -19.67 37.28 -8.42
N PHE A 144 -20.63 36.76 -9.18
CA PHE A 144 -20.77 37.11 -10.59
C PHE A 144 -21.57 38.41 -10.73
N GLN A 145 -20.89 39.47 -11.21
CA GLN A 145 -21.55 40.73 -11.56
C GLN A 145 -22.01 40.68 -13.01
N ILE A 146 -23.33 40.77 -13.22
CA ILE A 146 -23.95 40.88 -14.55
C ILE A 146 -23.74 42.31 -15.08
N ASP A 147 -23.86 43.31 -14.20
CA ASP A 147 -23.53 44.72 -14.43
C ASP A 147 -23.34 45.47 -13.09
N GLU A 148 -23.10 46.78 -13.15
CA GLU A 148 -22.81 47.66 -12.00
C GLU A 148 -23.93 47.70 -10.93
N ASN A 149 -25.14 47.21 -11.24
CA ASN A 149 -26.29 47.20 -10.33
C ASN A 149 -26.87 45.80 -10.09
N THR A 150 -26.34 44.75 -10.71
CA THR A 150 -26.95 43.41 -10.71
C THR A 150 -25.92 42.33 -10.41
N GLN A 151 -26.05 41.72 -9.23
CA GLN A 151 -25.25 40.58 -8.75
C GLN A 151 -26.12 39.32 -8.72
N THR A 152 -25.56 38.16 -9.03
CA THR A 152 -26.25 36.87 -8.85
C THR A 152 -26.13 36.37 -7.42
N SER A 153 -27.22 35.84 -6.85
CA SER A 153 -27.16 35.10 -5.58
C SER A 153 -26.62 33.69 -5.83
N GLY A 154 -25.45 33.39 -5.27
CA GLY A 154 -24.74 32.12 -5.42
C GLY A 154 -23.31 32.37 -5.90
N GLN A 155 -22.36 32.33 -4.97
CA GLN A 155 -20.94 32.50 -5.26
C GLN A 155 -20.46 31.42 -6.25
N LEU A 156 -19.53 31.75 -7.15
CA LEU A 156 -18.90 30.74 -8.01
C LEU A 156 -18.22 29.66 -7.15
N GLY A 157 -18.58 28.39 -7.36
CA GLY A 157 -18.09 27.26 -6.56
C GLY A 157 -18.92 26.94 -5.31
N SER A 158 -20.07 27.60 -5.13
CA SER A 158 -21.02 27.28 -4.07
C SER A 158 -22.19 26.43 -4.58
N GLY A 159 -22.75 25.61 -3.71
CA GLY A 159 -23.91 24.80 -4.03
C GLY A 159 -24.61 24.29 -2.78
N SER A 160 -25.67 23.52 -2.99
CA SER A 160 -26.41 22.88 -1.90
C SER A 160 -26.98 21.54 -2.33
N ILE A 161 -27.04 20.62 -1.38
CA ILE A 161 -27.86 19.42 -1.43
C ILE A 161 -28.79 19.41 -0.22
N SER A 162 -29.93 18.76 -0.38
CA SER A 162 -30.78 18.41 0.75
C SER A 162 -31.01 16.91 0.75
N LEU A 163 -30.89 16.30 1.92
CA LEU A 163 -31.25 14.91 2.18
C LEU A 163 -32.37 14.90 3.20
N THR A 164 -33.36 14.04 2.98
CA THR A 164 -34.41 13.79 3.97
C THR A 164 -34.34 12.32 4.35
N ASP A 165 -34.32 12.05 5.64
CA ASP A 165 -34.31 10.69 6.16
C ASP A 165 -35.20 10.54 7.39
N VAL A 166 -35.51 9.30 7.75
CA VAL A 166 -36.31 8.94 8.91
C VAL A 166 -35.48 8.06 9.83
N ILE A 167 -35.34 8.50 11.08
CA ILE A 167 -34.69 7.79 12.18
C ILE A 167 -35.77 7.27 13.12
N SER A 168 -36.01 5.96 13.06
CA SER A 168 -36.89 5.25 13.99
C SER A 168 -36.39 5.39 15.43
N SER A 169 -37.29 5.53 16.40
CA SER A 169 -36.99 5.47 17.85
C SER A 169 -36.59 4.09 18.36
N ILE A 170 -36.60 3.12 17.46
CA ILE A 170 -36.01 1.79 17.58
C ILE A 170 -34.82 1.80 16.62
N PRO A 171 -33.57 1.78 17.11
CA PRO A 171 -32.39 1.76 16.24
C PRO A 171 -32.42 0.48 15.37
N SER A 172 -31.75 0.49 14.23
CA SER A 172 -31.63 -0.69 13.33
C SER A 172 -31.20 -1.95 14.10
N ILE A 173 -30.27 -1.76 15.02
CA ILE A 173 -29.78 -2.66 16.08
C ILE A 173 -30.92 -3.30 16.92
N ALA A 174 -31.93 -2.52 17.29
CA ALA A 174 -33.08 -2.98 18.09
C ALA A 174 -34.26 -3.49 17.25
N ALA A 175 -34.39 -3.08 15.99
CA ALA A 175 -35.42 -3.60 15.08
C ALA A 175 -35.24 -5.11 14.82
N GLY A 176 -33.99 -5.58 14.74
CA GLY A 176 -33.67 -7.01 14.72
C GLY A 176 -34.12 -7.77 15.98
N LYS A 177 -34.11 -7.12 17.15
CA LYS A 177 -34.55 -7.71 18.44
C LYS A 177 -36.07 -7.85 18.52
N VAL A 178 -36.84 -6.92 17.94
CA VAL A 178 -38.31 -7.00 17.85
C VAL A 178 -38.75 -8.17 16.96
N ALA A 179 -37.99 -8.48 15.91
CA ALA A 179 -38.23 -9.67 15.07
C ALA A 179 -37.87 -11.00 15.79
N LEU A 180 -36.91 -10.97 16.72
CA LEU A 180 -36.42 -12.14 17.46
C LEU A 180 -37.06 -12.32 18.85
N GLY A 181 -37.94 -11.41 19.28
CA GLY A 181 -38.72 -11.54 20.52
C GLY A 181 -37.91 -11.47 21.83
N SER A 182 -36.67 -10.98 21.80
CA SER A 182 -35.80 -10.95 22.98
C SER A 182 -35.78 -9.56 23.62
N ALA A 183 -36.26 -9.46 24.85
CA ALA A 183 -36.23 -8.25 25.67
C ALA A 183 -35.02 -8.30 26.61
N GLY A 184 -33.96 -7.54 26.29
CA GLY A 184 -32.90 -7.25 27.26
C GLY A 184 -31.48 -7.41 26.73
N ASP A 185 -31.05 -6.51 25.85
CA ASP A 185 -29.69 -5.93 25.82
C ASP A 185 -29.73 -4.79 24.79
N MET A 186 -28.97 -3.70 24.95
CA MET A 186 -28.97 -2.52 24.05
C MET A 186 -27.77 -2.54 23.07
N SER A 187 -26.93 -3.58 23.12
CA SER A 187 -25.53 -3.50 22.68
C SER A 187 -25.16 -4.22 21.37
N PHE A 188 -26.07 -4.39 20.40
CA PHE A 188 -25.74 -5.25 19.24
C PHE A 188 -26.38 -4.80 17.92
N ALA A 189 -25.59 -4.19 17.03
CA ALA A 189 -25.82 -4.35 15.60
C ALA A 189 -25.94 -5.85 15.30
N PRO A 190 -26.81 -6.27 14.35
CA PRO A 190 -26.88 -7.68 14.00
C PRO A 190 -25.46 -8.16 13.69
N PRO A 191 -24.95 -9.18 14.40
CA PRO A 191 -23.61 -9.67 14.17
C PRO A 191 -23.48 -10.04 12.69
N VAL A 192 -22.41 -9.55 12.07
CA VAL A 192 -22.09 -9.91 10.69
C VAL A 192 -21.28 -11.19 10.78
N ASP A 193 -21.84 -12.29 10.30
CA ASP A 193 -21.13 -13.56 10.23
C ASP A 193 -19.85 -13.37 9.41
N TYR A 194 -18.76 -13.92 9.91
CA TYR A 194 -17.49 -14.00 9.22
C TYR A 194 -17.12 -15.45 8.99
N ASN A 195 -16.50 -15.75 7.85
CA ASN A 195 -15.92 -17.05 7.59
C ASN A 195 -14.41 -16.89 7.54
N PRO A 196 -13.68 -17.32 8.58
CA PRO A 196 -12.22 -17.29 8.60
C PRO A 196 -11.62 -17.93 7.35
N GLY A 197 -10.48 -17.40 6.93
CA GLY A 197 -9.68 -17.94 5.86
C GLY A 197 -9.18 -19.35 6.17
N ALA A 198 -8.73 -20.04 5.12
CA ALA A 198 -8.24 -21.40 5.23
C ALA A 198 -6.72 -21.42 5.37
N ASN A 199 -6.25 -22.20 6.32
CA ASN A 199 -4.87 -22.65 6.40
C ASN A 199 -4.47 -23.37 5.10
N PRO A 200 -3.19 -23.29 4.69
CA PRO A 200 -2.08 -22.57 5.32
C PRO A 200 -1.90 -21.13 4.80
N ASP A 201 -2.79 -20.67 3.90
CA ASP A 201 -2.61 -19.39 3.23
C ASP A 201 -3.02 -18.20 4.11
N ILE A 202 -4.14 -18.34 4.80
CA ILE A 202 -4.64 -17.34 5.75
C ILE A 202 -4.57 -17.97 7.14
N ILE A 203 -3.81 -17.32 8.02
CA ILE A 203 -3.53 -17.80 9.37
C ILE A 203 -4.20 -16.86 10.37
N SER A 204 -4.92 -17.46 11.31
CA SER A 204 -5.56 -16.74 12.40
C SER A 204 -4.57 -16.53 13.55
N ILE A 205 -4.45 -15.29 14.01
CA ILE A 205 -3.64 -14.90 15.16
C ILE A 205 -4.57 -14.55 16.32
N GLU A 206 -4.42 -15.25 17.44
CA GLU A 206 -5.25 -15.07 18.64
C GLU A 206 -4.86 -13.78 19.39
N LEU A 207 -5.79 -12.83 19.51
CA LEU A 207 -5.59 -11.57 20.24
C LEU A 207 -5.96 -11.70 21.74
N GLY A 208 -6.50 -12.85 22.12
CA GLY A 208 -7.10 -13.14 23.41
C GLY A 208 -8.61 -12.84 23.46
N ALA A 209 -9.27 -13.34 24.51
CA ALA A 209 -10.71 -13.16 24.74
C ALA A 209 -11.59 -13.54 23.53
N ASN A 210 -11.25 -14.66 22.87
CA ASN A 210 -11.96 -15.18 21.69
C ASN A 210 -11.94 -14.23 20.47
N LYS A 211 -10.95 -13.34 20.39
CA LYS A 211 -10.73 -12.45 19.24
C LYS A 211 -9.51 -12.89 18.45
N PHE A 212 -9.61 -12.70 17.15
CA PHE A 212 -8.65 -13.18 16.19
C PHE A 212 -8.41 -12.10 15.13
N LYS A 213 -7.21 -12.11 14.55
CA LYS A 213 -6.82 -11.28 13.42
C LYS A 213 -6.19 -12.15 12.35
N GLU A 214 -6.55 -11.93 11.10
CA GLU A 214 -5.94 -12.61 9.96
C GLU A 214 -5.78 -11.64 8.79
N SER A 215 -4.77 -11.86 7.96
CA SER A 215 -4.57 -11.11 6.71
C SER A 215 -4.88 -12.01 5.51
N THR A 216 -5.57 -11.46 4.52
CA THR A 216 -5.75 -12.14 3.24
C THR A 216 -4.41 -12.24 2.49
N THR A 217 -4.30 -13.20 1.58
CA THR A 217 -3.15 -13.29 0.67
C THR A 217 -2.98 -12.00 -0.13
N PRO A 218 -1.77 -11.40 -0.17
CA PRO A 218 -1.46 -10.29 -1.06
C PRO A 218 -1.61 -10.67 -2.53
N LEU A 219 -2.38 -9.86 -3.27
CA LEU A 219 -2.62 -10.04 -4.68
C LEU A 219 -1.97 -8.89 -5.47
N PRO A 220 -0.84 -9.15 -6.16
CA PRO A 220 -0.23 -8.18 -7.05
C PRO A 220 -1.01 -8.08 -8.37
N ASP A 221 -1.08 -6.87 -8.91
CA ASP A 221 -1.53 -6.51 -10.25
C ASP A 221 -0.42 -5.70 -10.93
N VAL A 222 0.04 -6.19 -12.08
CA VAL A 222 1.10 -5.59 -12.88
C VAL A 222 0.48 -4.55 -13.80
N VAL A 223 0.56 -3.28 -13.37
CA VAL A 223 -0.02 -2.14 -14.07
C VAL A 223 1.01 -1.61 -15.07
N ARG A 224 0.69 -1.74 -16.37
CA ARG A 224 1.59 -1.56 -17.53
C ARG A 224 2.52 -2.76 -17.68
N THR A 225 2.50 -3.37 -18.87
CA THR A 225 3.21 -4.61 -19.23
C THR A 225 4.58 -4.70 -18.55
N ASP A 226 4.63 -5.41 -17.42
CA ASP A 226 5.82 -5.83 -16.67
C ASP A 226 6.66 -4.70 -16.02
N GLU A 227 6.05 -3.60 -15.56
CA GLU A 227 6.81 -2.44 -15.07
C GLU A 227 6.50 -1.95 -13.64
N LEU A 228 5.24 -1.71 -13.31
CA LEU A 228 4.83 -1.19 -12.01
C LEU A 228 3.83 -2.16 -11.39
N VAL A 229 3.91 -2.34 -10.07
CA VAL A 229 3.07 -3.29 -9.36
C VAL A 229 2.24 -2.54 -8.34
N GLU A 230 0.98 -2.95 -8.27
CA GLU A 230 0.08 -2.64 -7.18
C GLU A 230 -0.27 -3.93 -6.46
N THR A 231 -0.24 -3.95 -5.12
CA THR A 231 -0.55 -5.15 -4.33
C THR A 231 -1.64 -4.82 -3.33
N THR A 232 -2.65 -5.69 -3.23
CA THR A 232 -3.78 -5.50 -2.31
C THR A 232 -3.90 -6.66 -1.32
N PHE A 233 -4.26 -6.35 -0.08
CA PHE A 233 -4.65 -7.32 0.94
C PHE A 233 -5.49 -6.64 2.02
N ASP A 234 -6.31 -7.41 2.71
CA ASP A 234 -7.11 -6.95 3.82
C ASP A 234 -6.63 -7.59 5.12
N VAL A 235 -6.74 -6.88 6.23
CA VAL A 235 -6.62 -7.43 7.57
C VAL A 235 -7.99 -7.42 8.22
N VAL A 236 -8.45 -8.57 8.67
CA VAL A 236 -9.76 -8.72 9.30
C VAL A 236 -9.58 -9.12 10.75
N THR A 237 -10.24 -8.37 11.64
CA THR A 237 -10.40 -8.73 13.04
C THR A 237 -11.81 -9.27 13.26
N TYR A 238 -11.93 -10.40 13.94
CA TYR A 238 -13.21 -11.04 14.25
C TYR A 238 -13.19 -11.62 15.67
N SER A 239 -14.38 -11.92 16.19
CA SER A 239 -14.55 -12.75 17.39
C SER A 239 -15.09 -14.11 16.99
N GLN A 240 -14.81 -15.15 17.77
CA GLN A 240 -15.30 -16.51 17.49
C GLN A 240 -15.75 -17.20 18.77
N ASP A 241 -16.95 -17.77 18.77
CA ASP A 241 -17.45 -18.62 19.84
C ASP A 241 -18.02 -19.94 19.28
N ASP A 242 -18.62 -20.76 20.15
CA ASP A 242 -19.25 -22.04 19.76
C ASP A 242 -20.36 -21.89 18.69
N SER A 243 -20.88 -20.67 18.49
CA SER A 243 -21.94 -20.34 17.53
C SER A 243 -21.40 -19.91 16.16
N GLY A 244 -20.11 -19.59 16.05
CA GLY A 244 -19.45 -19.15 14.82
C GLY A 244 -18.59 -17.90 14.99
N SER A 245 -18.08 -17.37 13.88
CA SER A 245 -17.27 -16.15 13.87
C SER A 245 -18.09 -14.93 13.51
N THR A 246 -17.87 -13.82 14.23
CA THR A 246 -18.50 -12.51 14.00
C THR A 246 -17.44 -11.48 13.62
N PHE A 247 -17.63 -10.82 12.48
CA PHE A 247 -16.80 -9.73 11.99
C PHE A 247 -16.78 -8.55 12.96
N LEU A 248 -15.59 -7.99 13.21
CA LEU A 248 -15.41 -6.79 14.04
C LEU A 248 -14.87 -5.60 13.25
N ARG A 249 -13.78 -5.80 12.50
CA ARG A 249 -13.07 -4.72 11.80
C ARG A 249 -12.40 -5.23 10.54
N ARG A 250 -12.30 -4.37 9.52
CA ARG A 250 -11.50 -4.60 8.32
C ARG A 250 -10.61 -3.39 8.08
N GLU A 251 -9.34 -3.65 7.81
CA GLU A 251 -8.38 -2.68 7.31
C GLU A 251 -8.00 -3.10 5.90
N GLU A 252 -8.34 -2.28 4.90
CA GLU A 252 -7.99 -2.53 3.50
C GLU A 252 -6.65 -1.88 3.19
N PHE A 253 -5.70 -2.65 2.67
CA PHE A 253 -4.36 -2.18 2.30
C PHE A 253 -4.14 -2.25 0.79
N ARG A 254 -3.41 -1.24 0.31
CA ARG A 254 -2.90 -1.19 -1.07
C ARG A 254 -1.48 -0.65 -1.08
N ALA A 255 -0.53 -1.39 -1.62
CA ALA A 255 0.81 -0.88 -1.91
C ALA A 255 0.91 -0.59 -3.41
N VAL A 256 1.48 0.55 -3.80
CA VAL A 256 1.58 0.96 -5.21
C VAL A 256 2.96 1.49 -5.52
N SER A 257 3.54 1.05 -6.64
CA SER A 257 4.77 1.64 -7.19
C SER A 257 4.42 2.61 -8.32
N CYS A 258 5.02 3.80 -8.27
CA CYS A 258 4.68 4.91 -9.15
C CYS A 258 5.92 5.62 -9.67
N GLU A 259 5.87 6.03 -10.93
CA GLU A 259 6.76 6.99 -11.55
C GLU A 259 6.19 8.40 -11.34
N CYS A 260 6.94 9.22 -10.64
CA CYS A 260 6.56 10.55 -10.18
C CYS A 260 7.47 11.62 -10.79
N THR A 261 6.98 12.86 -10.84
CA THR A 261 7.76 14.05 -11.19
C THR A 261 7.74 15.01 -10.01
N LEU A 262 8.91 15.37 -9.51
CA LEU A 262 9.09 16.26 -8.37
C LEU A 262 8.57 17.66 -8.69
N ARG A 263 7.85 18.23 -7.73
CA ARG A 263 7.32 19.59 -7.75
C ARG A 263 7.67 20.32 -6.47
N LEU A 264 7.92 21.62 -6.63
CA LEU A 264 8.13 22.53 -5.52
C LEU A 264 6.91 23.44 -5.36
N PRO A 265 6.42 23.70 -4.14
CA PRO A 265 5.31 24.59 -3.93
C PRO A 265 5.70 26.05 -4.22
N ASP A 266 4.96 26.71 -5.10
CA ASP A 266 5.05 28.14 -5.40
C ASP A 266 4.39 29.00 -4.31
N ASP A 267 3.36 28.45 -3.64
CA ASP A 267 2.62 29.07 -2.56
C ASP A 267 2.05 28.05 -1.55
N SER A 268 1.33 28.54 -0.53
CA SER A 268 0.78 27.71 0.54
C SER A 268 -0.41 26.84 0.13
N THR A 269 -0.89 26.91 -1.11
CA THR A 269 -2.01 26.10 -1.63
C THR A 269 -1.53 24.84 -2.36
N GLN A 270 -0.23 24.73 -2.61
CA GLN A 270 0.41 23.56 -3.21
C GLN A 270 1.16 22.74 -2.17
N GLY A 271 1.14 21.43 -2.33
CA GLY A 271 1.73 20.47 -1.40
C GLY A 271 0.98 19.15 -1.39
N GLY A 272 1.01 18.49 -0.24
CA GLY A 272 0.43 17.16 -0.06
C GLY A 272 -0.03 16.92 1.37
N PHE A 273 -0.73 15.81 1.57
CA PHE A 273 -1.20 15.42 2.89
C PHE A 273 -0.07 14.81 3.74
N ARG A 274 -0.14 14.96 5.06
CA ARG A 274 0.62 14.18 6.06
C ARG A 274 0.18 12.71 6.00
N PRO A 275 1.02 11.76 6.48
CA PRO A 275 0.57 10.37 6.58
C PRO A 275 -0.64 10.24 7.49
N THR A 276 -1.52 9.31 7.15
CA THR A 276 -2.52 8.81 8.09
C THR A 276 -1.88 7.78 9.03
N VAL A 277 -2.09 7.92 10.33
CA VAL A 277 -1.46 7.11 11.39
C VAL A 277 -2.53 6.40 12.21
N TRP A 278 -2.27 5.15 12.62
CA TRP A 278 -3.16 4.42 13.52
C TRP A 278 -3.00 4.92 14.96
N GLU A 279 -4.10 5.26 15.63
CA GLU A 279 -4.08 5.68 17.05
C GLU A 279 -4.83 4.72 17.97
N GLY A 280 -5.20 3.52 17.54
CA GLY A 280 -5.75 2.47 18.40
C GLY A 280 -7.26 2.22 18.27
N TYR A 281 -8.01 3.17 17.72
CA TYR A 281 -9.43 3.02 17.42
C TYR A 281 -9.72 3.27 15.95
N GLU A 282 -9.16 4.37 15.44
CA GLU A 282 -9.22 4.72 14.04
C GLU A 282 -7.90 5.31 13.57
N TYR A 283 -7.81 5.41 12.26
CA TYR A 283 -6.76 6.11 11.55
C TYR A 283 -7.02 7.62 11.53
N THR A 284 -5.98 8.43 11.74
CA THR A 284 -6.10 9.89 11.82
C THR A 284 -6.48 10.55 10.50
N GLU A 285 -7.20 11.66 10.54
CA GLU A 285 -7.39 12.48 9.34
C GLU A 285 -6.04 13.08 8.91
N ALA A 286 -5.74 12.97 7.63
CA ALA A 286 -4.51 13.50 7.07
C ALA A 286 -4.58 15.02 6.92
N GLU A 287 -3.59 15.74 7.43
CA GLU A 287 -3.49 17.20 7.31
C GLU A 287 -2.84 17.61 5.98
N PHE A 288 -3.43 18.54 5.23
CA PHE A 288 -2.76 19.12 4.07
C PHE A 288 -1.73 20.16 4.50
N VAL A 289 -0.49 20.01 4.01
CA VAL A 289 0.60 20.92 4.33
C VAL A 289 1.27 21.40 3.04
N SER A 290 1.69 22.66 3.01
CA SER A 290 2.56 23.15 1.95
C SER A 290 3.98 22.62 2.12
N LYS A 291 4.38 21.74 1.21
CA LYS A 291 5.65 21.00 1.21
C LYS A 291 5.98 20.58 -0.23
N PRO A 292 7.21 20.12 -0.52
CA PRO A 292 7.49 19.42 -1.78
C PRO A 292 6.47 18.31 -2.03
N PHE A 293 6.16 18.07 -3.29
CA PHE A 293 5.17 17.08 -3.69
C PHE A 293 5.55 16.52 -5.06
N GLY A 294 4.87 15.46 -5.47
CA GLY A 294 5.02 14.86 -6.79
C GLY A 294 3.74 14.89 -7.61
N GLU A 295 3.90 14.85 -8.92
CA GLU A 295 2.82 14.57 -9.87
C GLU A 295 3.06 13.22 -10.54
N SER A 296 2.00 12.48 -10.87
CA SER A 296 2.13 11.27 -11.67
C SER A 296 2.78 11.61 -13.02
N ALA A 297 3.89 10.93 -13.34
CA ALA A 297 4.68 11.25 -14.53
C ALA A 297 3.94 10.93 -15.85
N ASN A 298 2.96 10.02 -15.81
CA ASN A 298 2.16 9.64 -16.97
C ASN A 298 0.86 8.93 -16.56
N ASN A 299 -0.08 8.82 -17.50
CA ASN A 299 -1.40 8.21 -17.32
C ASN A 299 -1.45 6.70 -17.60
N GLN A 300 -0.30 6.03 -17.72
CA GLN A 300 -0.19 4.58 -17.94
C GLN A 300 0.34 3.90 -16.66
N GLN A 301 -0.25 4.25 -15.52
CA GLN A 301 0.11 3.74 -14.19
C GLN A 301 -1.18 3.55 -13.39
N SER A 302 -1.07 3.06 -12.15
CA SER A 302 -2.22 2.98 -11.26
C SER A 302 -2.88 4.36 -11.07
N GLU A 303 -4.21 4.39 -10.97
CA GLU A 303 -4.94 5.63 -10.70
C GLU A 303 -4.55 6.26 -9.37
N PHE A 304 -4.01 5.43 -8.46
CA PHE A 304 -3.53 5.82 -7.14
C PHE A 304 -2.18 6.53 -7.15
N CYS A 305 -1.47 6.56 -8.27
CA CYS A 305 -0.21 7.29 -8.39
C CYS A 305 -0.36 8.80 -8.22
N ASN A 306 -1.54 9.36 -8.49
CA ASN A 306 -1.80 10.78 -8.19
C ASN A 306 -1.79 11.06 -6.68
N LEU A 307 -2.23 10.09 -5.86
CA LEU A 307 -2.22 10.22 -4.40
C LEU A 307 -0.82 9.94 -3.85
N CYS A 308 -0.20 8.85 -4.30
CA CYS A 308 1.16 8.47 -3.89
C CYS A 308 2.17 9.60 -4.15
N CYS A 309 2.29 10.06 -5.39
CA CYS A 309 3.24 11.11 -5.73
C CYS A 309 2.95 12.42 -4.99
N ARG A 310 1.67 12.83 -4.86
CA ARG A 310 1.33 14.10 -4.21
C ARG A 310 1.65 14.09 -2.72
N ASP A 311 1.31 13.01 -2.03
CA ASP A 311 1.27 13.00 -0.58
C ASP A 311 2.58 12.52 0.04
N HIS A 312 3.25 11.53 -0.57
CA HIS A 312 4.44 10.85 -0.03
C HIS A 312 5.72 11.68 -0.21
N HIS A 313 5.74 12.81 0.49
CA HIS A 313 6.87 13.70 0.69
C HIS A 313 6.87 14.13 2.15
N ASP A 314 8.03 14.33 2.74
CA ASP A 314 8.14 14.90 4.09
C ASP A 314 8.31 16.43 4.04
N GLY A 315 8.61 17.03 5.18
CA GLY A 315 8.84 18.48 5.28
C GLY A 315 7.56 19.29 5.51
N GLY A 316 7.64 20.59 5.29
CA GLY A 316 6.58 21.55 5.63
C GLY A 316 6.31 21.66 7.14
N THR A 317 5.35 22.50 7.52
CA THR A 317 4.89 22.66 8.90
C THR A 317 3.37 22.66 8.93
N GLY A 318 2.80 21.75 9.71
CA GLY A 318 1.36 21.60 9.95
C GLY A 318 0.98 21.94 11.38
N GLU A 319 -0.32 22.18 11.59
CA GLU A 319 -0.94 22.38 12.90
C GLU A 319 -0.90 21.11 13.76
N ASN A 320 -0.90 19.93 13.14
CA ASN A 320 -0.87 18.64 13.84
C ASN A 320 0.56 18.14 14.12
N ASP A 321 1.61 18.91 13.81
CA ASP A 321 2.99 18.51 14.08
C ASP A 321 3.28 18.44 15.59
N ARG A 322 3.71 17.27 16.06
CA ARG A 322 3.93 17.00 17.49
C ARG A 322 5.41 17.02 17.81
N GLY A 323 5.89 18.05 18.52
CA GLY A 323 7.30 18.17 18.90
C GLY A 323 7.85 17.02 19.76
N THR A 324 6.99 16.36 20.54
CA THR A 324 7.33 15.15 21.32
C THR A 324 7.24 13.86 20.52
N ASP A 325 6.65 13.91 19.33
CA ASP A 325 6.39 12.75 18.48
C ASP A 325 6.61 13.09 17.00
N PRO A 326 7.84 13.48 16.60
CA PRO A 326 8.12 13.96 15.24
C PRO A 326 7.95 12.89 14.16
N GLY A 327 7.95 11.61 14.55
CA GLY A 327 7.66 10.49 13.66
C GLY A 327 6.22 10.50 13.14
N PHE A 328 5.28 11.06 13.91
CA PHE A 328 3.86 11.16 13.53
C PHE A 328 3.64 11.86 12.18
N SER A 329 4.49 12.84 11.85
CA SER A 329 4.37 13.65 10.62
C SER A 329 5.18 13.11 9.44
N ARG A 330 5.81 11.93 9.57
CA ARG A 330 6.74 11.36 8.59
C ARG A 330 6.25 10.06 7.99
N TYR A 331 6.43 9.89 6.69
CA TYR A 331 6.06 8.63 6.01
C TYR A 331 6.91 7.45 6.46
N ASN A 332 8.21 7.66 6.64
CA ASN A 332 9.09 6.68 7.28
C ASN A 332 9.81 7.34 8.47
N PRO A 333 9.29 7.16 9.70
CA PRO A 333 9.87 7.74 10.92
C PRO A 333 11.27 7.23 11.26
N PHE A 334 11.68 6.10 10.68
CA PHE A 334 12.91 5.39 11.02
C PHE A 334 14.08 5.76 10.11
N ARG A 335 13.83 6.58 9.06
CA ARG A 335 14.89 7.08 8.18
C ARG A 335 15.93 7.87 8.97
N PRO A 336 17.24 7.66 8.72
CA PRO A 336 18.28 8.43 9.38
C PRO A 336 18.20 9.90 8.97
N PRO A 337 18.64 10.86 9.83
CA PRO A 337 18.62 12.28 9.49
C PRO A 337 19.39 12.66 8.21
N SER A 338 20.35 11.84 7.78
CA SER A 338 21.10 12.02 6.52
C SER A 338 20.24 11.88 5.26
N ASP A 339 19.08 11.26 5.38
CA ASP A 339 18.16 11.01 4.26
C ASP A 339 17.20 12.17 4.03
N TYR A 340 17.30 13.22 4.83
CA TYR A 340 16.50 14.42 4.67
C TYR A 340 17.33 15.55 4.07
N TYR A 341 16.68 16.41 3.30
CA TYR A 341 17.28 17.67 2.86
C TYR A 341 17.39 18.65 4.02
N GLY A 342 18.60 19.13 4.30
CA GLY A 342 18.89 20.02 5.43
C GLY A 342 18.72 21.51 5.14
N GLU A 343 18.50 21.90 3.88
CA GLU A 343 18.35 23.29 3.43
C GLU A 343 17.65 23.36 2.08
N GLY A 344 17.32 24.59 1.63
CA GLY A 344 16.74 24.84 0.32
C GLY A 344 15.22 24.62 0.25
N ALA A 345 14.69 24.55 -0.97
CA ALA A 345 13.26 24.39 -1.23
C ALA A 345 12.72 23.01 -0.81
N LEU A 346 13.60 22.03 -0.63
CA LEU A 346 13.28 20.67 -0.20
C LEU A 346 13.46 20.46 1.31
N LEU A 347 13.73 21.52 2.09
CA LEU A 347 14.04 21.40 3.52
C LEU A 347 13.05 20.49 4.27
N GLY A 348 13.57 19.43 4.89
CA GLY A 348 12.80 18.48 5.69
C GLY A 348 12.10 17.39 4.88
N ASP A 349 12.11 17.46 3.55
CA ASP A 349 11.69 16.36 2.68
C ASP A 349 12.73 15.24 2.72
N HIS A 350 12.27 13.99 2.63
CA HIS A 350 13.19 12.87 2.48
C HIS A 350 13.69 12.83 1.03
N LYS A 351 14.86 12.24 0.84
CA LYS A 351 15.48 12.17 -0.48
C LYS A 351 14.80 11.11 -1.31
N HIS A 352 14.32 11.52 -2.48
CA HIS A 352 13.91 10.64 -3.56
C HIS A 352 15.08 10.43 -4.53
N TYR A 353 15.05 9.33 -5.29
CA TYR A 353 16.15 8.98 -6.18
C TYR A 353 15.67 8.60 -7.58
N SER A 354 16.47 9.01 -8.56
CA SER A 354 16.44 8.55 -9.95
C SER A 354 17.64 7.65 -10.22
N ARG A 355 17.83 7.23 -11.48
CA ARG A 355 19.01 6.48 -11.90
C ARG A 355 19.75 7.19 -13.03
N ASP A 356 21.08 7.22 -12.94
CA ASP A 356 21.94 7.70 -14.02
C ASP A 356 22.01 6.70 -15.19
N SER A 357 22.75 7.06 -16.24
CA SER A 357 22.94 6.20 -17.42
C SER A 357 23.71 4.89 -17.15
N ASN A 358 24.29 4.74 -15.96
CA ASN A 358 24.95 3.52 -15.49
C ASN A 358 24.10 2.77 -14.47
N GLY A 359 22.86 3.23 -14.21
CA GLY A 359 21.94 2.62 -13.27
C GLY A 359 22.28 2.92 -11.80
N ASN A 360 23.16 3.88 -11.50
CA ASN A 360 23.43 4.28 -10.11
C ASN A 360 22.33 5.21 -9.60
N LEU A 361 21.99 5.10 -8.31
CA LEU A 361 21.05 6.02 -7.67
C LEU A 361 21.62 7.44 -7.61
N VAL A 362 20.80 8.41 -8.01
CA VAL A 362 21.09 9.84 -7.95
C VAL A 362 19.91 10.54 -7.31
N ALA A 363 20.17 11.29 -6.23
CA ALA A 363 19.12 12.05 -5.55
C ALA A 363 18.50 13.07 -6.51
N VAL A 364 17.17 13.19 -6.51
CA VAL A 364 16.45 14.21 -7.28
C VAL A 364 16.25 15.45 -6.42
N ASP A 365 16.69 16.60 -6.92
CA ASP A 365 16.75 17.85 -6.14
C ASP A 365 16.18 19.07 -6.86
N SER A 366 15.65 18.88 -8.08
CA SER A 366 15.16 19.96 -8.94
C SER A 366 13.70 19.74 -9.37
N ASP A 367 12.94 20.83 -9.44
CA ASP A 367 11.58 20.81 -9.99
C ASP A 367 11.56 20.24 -11.41
N GLY A 368 10.70 19.25 -11.64
CA GLY A 368 10.59 18.51 -12.89
C GLY A 368 11.44 17.24 -12.98
N ASP A 369 12.27 16.93 -12.00
CA ASP A 369 13.01 15.66 -11.95
C ASP A 369 12.06 14.47 -11.77
N THR A 370 12.35 13.34 -12.42
CA THR A 370 11.54 12.12 -12.32
C THR A 370 12.16 11.11 -11.38
N TYR A 371 11.34 10.45 -10.56
CA TYR A 371 11.75 9.42 -9.61
C TYR A 371 10.71 8.30 -9.56
N VAL A 372 11.05 7.20 -8.89
CA VAL A 372 10.11 6.11 -8.60
C VAL A 372 9.85 6.12 -7.10
N GLU A 373 8.58 5.95 -6.72
CA GLU A 373 8.10 5.91 -5.35
C GLU A 373 7.29 4.64 -5.08
N ALA A 374 7.26 4.18 -3.83
CA ALA A 374 6.44 3.07 -3.40
C ALA A 374 5.63 3.45 -2.15
N CYS A 375 4.32 3.64 -2.31
CA CYS A 375 3.44 4.09 -1.24
C CYS A 375 2.55 2.98 -0.72
N ARG A 376 2.22 3.03 0.58
CA ARG A 376 1.13 2.28 1.19
C ARG A 376 -0.10 3.17 1.35
N MET A 377 -1.25 2.59 1.09
CA MET A 377 -2.55 3.22 1.25
C MET A 377 -3.45 2.37 2.13
N ILE A 378 -4.33 3.08 2.84
CA ILE A 378 -5.39 2.51 3.66
C ILE A 378 -6.70 3.21 3.36
N ARG A 379 -7.83 2.52 3.57
CA ARG A 379 -9.14 3.14 3.44
C ARG A 379 -9.55 3.80 4.75
N LYS A 380 -9.81 5.11 4.71
CA LYS A 380 -10.40 5.90 5.80
C LYS A 380 -11.57 6.71 5.26
N ASP A 381 -12.73 6.58 5.89
CA ASP A 381 -14.00 7.25 5.53
C ASP A 381 -14.39 7.07 4.06
N GLY A 382 -14.14 5.87 3.53
CA GLY A 382 -14.43 5.52 2.13
C GLY A 382 -13.36 5.98 1.13
N PHE A 383 -12.36 6.76 1.54
CA PHE A 383 -11.30 7.26 0.68
C PHE A 383 -9.95 6.57 0.94
N TRP A 384 -9.15 6.43 -0.10
CA TRP A 384 -7.77 6.00 0.04
C TRP A 384 -6.89 7.15 0.54
N ARG A 385 -6.12 6.91 1.59
CA ARG A 385 -5.14 7.84 2.17
C ARG A 385 -3.78 7.17 2.23
N ILE A 386 -2.71 7.93 2.03
CA ILE A 386 -1.35 7.42 2.18
C ILE A 386 -1.07 7.26 3.67
N ALA A 387 -0.72 6.05 4.08
CA ALA A 387 -0.30 5.73 5.43
C ALA A 387 1.22 5.83 5.56
N GLN A 388 1.74 5.71 6.77
CA GLN A 388 3.17 5.49 6.96
C GLN A 388 3.61 4.19 6.26
N ASP A 389 4.88 4.16 5.85
CA ASP A 389 5.49 3.01 5.23
C ASP A 389 5.39 1.81 6.18
N LEU A 390 5.07 0.64 5.63
CA LEU A 390 5.14 -0.59 6.40
C LEU A 390 6.56 -0.80 6.92
N ARG A 391 6.66 -1.38 8.12
CA ARG A 391 7.91 -1.83 8.70
C ARG A 391 7.79 -3.29 9.07
N GLN A 392 8.47 -4.14 8.30
CA GLN A 392 8.61 -5.54 8.64
C GLN A 392 9.55 -5.67 9.84
N GLU A 393 9.11 -6.39 10.85
CA GLU A 393 9.90 -6.70 12.06
C GLU A 393 10.25 -8.19 12.13
N GLY A 394 9.59 -9.03 11.33
CA GLY A 394 9.91 -10.46 11.23
C GLY A 394 9.63 -11.03 9.85
N LEU A 395 10.44 -12.01 9.47
CA LEU A 395 10.24 -12.88 8.31
C LEU A 395 10.43 -14.32 8.77
N ASN A 396 9.46 -15.19 8.50
CA ASN A 396 9.55 -16.61 8.81
C ASN A 396 9.18 -17.41 7.57
N SER A 397 9.90 -18.51 7.34
CA SER A 397 9.62 -19.41 6.22
C SER A 397 9.50 -20.85 6.67
N PHE A 398 8.68 -21.60 5.94
CA PHE A 398 8.20 -22.91 6.33
C PHE A 398 8.22 -23.90 5.16
N PRO A 399 8.42 -25.20 5.44
CA PRO A 399 8.13 -26.25 4.48
C PRO A 399 6.62 -26.33 4.17
N ALA A 400 6.28 -27.07 3.12
CA ALA A 400 4.92 -27.13 2.58
C ALA A 400 3.89 -27.85 3.46
N ASP A 401 4.31 -28.50 4.54
CA ASP A 401 3.45 -29.26 5.44
C ASP A 401 3.21 -28.57 6.79
N TYR A 402 3.85 -27.42 7.04
CA TYR A 402 3.66 -26.65 8.26
C TYR A 402 2.59 -25.56 8.10
N LEU A 403 1.84 -25.31 9.17
CA LEU A 403 0.63 -24.47 9.28
C LEU A 403 -0.63 -25.09 8.67
N ASP A 404 -0.60 -26.38 8.33
CA ASP A 404 -1.78 -27.10 7.85
C ASP A 404 -2.66 -27.53 9.03
N GLU A 405 -2.05 -27.86 10.17
CA GLU A 405 -2.73 -28.32 11.38
C GLU A 405 -2.98 -27.17 12.38
N GLU A 406 -4.12 -27.23 13.08
CA GLU A 406 -4.51 -26.24 14.10
C GLU A 406 -3.43 -26.07 15.19
N ALA A 407 -2.81 -27.16 15.64
CA ALA A 407 -1.75 -27.11 16.64
C ALA A 407 -0.47 -26.37 16.17
N GLU A 408 -0.19 -26.37 14.87
CA GLU A 408 0.95 -25.63 14.30
C GLU A 408 0.63 -24.14 14.17
N VAL A 409 -0.62 -23.84 13.83
CA VAL A 409 -1.15 -22.47 13.83
C VAL A 409 -1.12 -21.88 15.23
N ASP A 410 -1.51 -22.63 16.26
CA ASP A 410 -1.43 -22.19 17.66
C ASP A 410 0.01 -21.80 18.03
N VAL A 411 1.00 -22.65 17.70
CA VAL A 411 2.42 -22.37 17.99
C VAL A 411 2.92 -21.11 17.26
N TYR A 412 2.50 -20.91 16.02
CA TYR A 412 2.88 -19.71 15.27
C TYR A 412 2.16 -18.46 15.78
N SER A 413 0.87 -18.56 16.11
CA SER A 413 0.08 -17.49 16.70
C SER A 413 0.70 -17.03 18.02
N ASP A 414 1.00 -17.96 18.94
CA ASP A 414 1.67 -17.70 20.22
C ASP A 414 2.99 -16.95 20.01
N TYR A 415 3.79 -17.39 19.04
CA TYR A 415 5.04 -16.69 18.69
C TYR A 415 4.79 -15.26 18.26
N VAL A 416 3.88 -15.02 17.31
CA VAL A 416 3.60 -13.68 16.79
C VAL A 416 3.13 -12.78 17.93
N THR A 417 2.21 -13.24 18.77
CA THR A 417 1.65 -12.44 19.86
C THR A 417 2.68 -12.15 20.95
N ASP A 418 3.46 -13.14 21.36
CA ASP A 418 4.50 -12.97 22.38
C ASP A 418 5.62 -12.06 21.88
N ALA A 419 6.00 -12.18 20.61
CA ALA A 419 7.05 -11.37 20.00
C ALA A 419 6.58 -9.91 19.82
N VAL A 420 5.33 -9.68 19.42
CA VAL A 420 4.72 -8.35 19.36
C VAL A 420 4.64 -7.71 20.75
N GLN A 421 4.24 -8.46 21.78
CA GLN A 421 4.24 -7.95 23.16
C GLN A 421 5.65 -7.61 23.63
N ALA A 422 6.64 -8.47 23.37
CA ALA A 422 8.03 -8.20 23.72
C ALA A 422 8.59 -6.96 23.00
N PHE A 423 8.22 -6.76 21.72
CA PHE A 423 8.55 -5.58 20.95
C PHE A 423 7.93 -4.31 21.56
N GLU A 424 6.62 -4.35 21.85
CA GLU A 424 5.90 -3.26 22.50
C GLU A 424 6.53 -2.89 23.85
N THR A 425 6.80 -3.88 24.70
CA THR A 425 7.40 -3.68 26.01
C THR A 425 8.81 -3.07 25.90
N ALA A 426 9.57 -3.46 24.88
CA ALA A 426 10.89 -2.89 24.61
C ALA A 426 10.83 -1.44 24.10
N ILE A 427 9.72 -1.04 23.48
CA ILE A 427 9.46 0.36 23.11
C ILE A 427 9.07 1.18 24.35
N GLY A 428 8.07 0.72 25.09
CA GLY A 428 7.55 1.36 26.30
C GLY A 428 6.99 2.78 26.10
N VAL A 429 6.74 3.48 27.21
CA VAL A 429 6.04 4.79 27.24
C VAL A 429 6.95 6.03 27.29
N SER A 430 8.14 5.97 26.70
CA SER A 430 9.05 7.12 26.72
C SER A 430 8.48 8.36 26.01
N ALA A 431 8.88 9.54 26.48
CA ALA A 431 8.43 10.84 25.95
C ALA A 431 8.73 11.03 24.45
N THR A 432 9.73 10.34 23.93
CA THR A 432 10.06 10.25 22.51
C THR A 432 10.06 8.78 22.09
N TYR A 433 9.74 8.49 20.83
CA TYR A 433 9.94 7.14 20.30
C TYR A 433 11.42 6.73 20.48
N PRO A 434 11.73 5.53 21.00
CA PRO A 434 13.11 5.09 21.14
C PRO A 434 13.77 4.97 19.75
N LEU A 435 14.67 5.90 19.45
CA LEU A 435 15.46 5.87 18.21
C LEU A 435 16.58 4.83 18.38
N GLY A 436 16.33 3.58 17.96
CA GLY A 436 17.27 2.46 18.07
C GLY A 436 16.66 1.14 17.62
N SER A 437 17.51 0.12 17.43
CA SER A 437 17.20 -1.23 16.91
C SER A 437 16.35 -2.09 17.85
N THR A 438 15.23 -1.56 18.34
CA THR A 438 14.19 -2.41 18.91
C THR A 438 13.61 -3.18 17.72
N LEU A 439 14.02 -4.44 17.63
CA LEU A 439 13.55 -5.40 16.65
C LEU A 439 12.67 -6.40 17.39
N MET A 440 11.65 -6.89 16.71
CA MET A 440 10.86 -8.00 17.23
C MET A 440 11.78 -9.23 17.43
N PRO A 441 11.68 -9.96 18.55
CA PRO A 441 12.53 -11.11 18.79
C PRO A 441 12.29 -12.20 17.74
N LYS A 442 13.39 -12.82 17.30
CA LYS A 442 13.35 -13.97 16.40
C LYS A 442 12.87 -15.21 17.15
N PRO A 443 12.30 -16.24 16.48
CA PRO A 443 11.84 -17.46 17.14
C PRO A 443 12.89 -18.10 18.07
N SER A 444 14.15 -18.13 17.65
CA SER A 444 15.26 -18.68 18.44
C SER A 444 15.62 -17.87 19.70
N ASP A 445 15.23 -16.60 19.75
CA ASP A 445 15.50 -15.68 20.86
C ASP A 445 14.34 -15.64 21.88
N MET A 446 13.24 -16.34 21.59
CA MET A 446 12.13 -16.54 22.52
C MET A 446 12.56 -17.37 23.74
N SER A 447 11.76 -17.33 24.81
CA SER A 447 12.03 -18.07 26.05
C SER A 447 10.80 -18.87 26.49
N PRO A 448 10.74 -20.20 26.25
CA PRO A 448 11.79 -21.02 25.64
C PRO A 448 12.00 -20.71 24.15
N ALA A 449 13.20 -21.02 23.62
CA ALA A 449 13.50 -20.83 22.21
C ALA A 449 12.58 -21.68 21.34
N LEU A 450 11.96 -21.06 20.34
CA LEU A 450 11.10 -21.71 19.38
C LEU A 450 11.90 -22.11 18.14
N ILE A 451 11.70 -23.35 17.68
CA ILE A 451 12.34 -23.91 16.49
C ILE A 451 11.21 -24.32 15.54
N PHE A 452 11.07 -23.60 14.43
CA PHE A 452 10.18 -24.01 13.35
C PHE A 452 10.81 -25.15 12.52
N PRO A 453 10.02 -25.99 11.85
CA PRO A 453 10.55 -27.03 10.96
C PRO A 453 11.49 -26.44 9.90
N ALA A 454 12.49 -27.21 9.48
CA ALA A 454 13.49 -26.79 8.50
C ALA A 454 14.34 -25.56 8.87
N SER A 455 14.22 -25.00 10.09
CA SER A 455 14.97 -23.81 10.50
C SER A 455 16.40 -24.08 10.97
N THR A 456 16.79 -25.36 11.10
CA THR A 456 18.16 -25.76 11.48
C THR A 456 18.70 -26.87 10.58
N PRO A 457 20.03 -26.98 10.40
CA PRO A 457 20.63 -28.07 9.63
C PRO A 457 20.37 -29.48 10.20
N ASP A 458 20.04 -29.57 11.49
CA ASP A 458 19.78 -30.84 12.17
C ASP A 458 18.34 -31.36 11.95
N ASP A 459 17.46 -30.49 11.44
CA ASP A 459 16.05 -30.80 11.14
C ASP A 459 15.65 -30.27 9.74
N PRO A 460 16.28 -30.75 8.65
CA PRO A 460 15.96 -30.26 7.31
C PRO A 460 14.63 -30.82 6.81
N THR A 461 13.91 -30.05 5.99
CA THR A 461 12.81 -30.61 5.19
C THR A 461 13.37 -31.64 4.19
N THR A 462 12.59 -32.67 3.88
CA THR A 462 13.03 -33.74 2.97
C THR A 462 12.10 -33.83 1.77
N PHE A 463 12.66 -34.30 0.65
CA PHE A 463 11.89 -34.60 -0.56
C PHE A 463 11.89 -36.11 -0.80
N PRO A 464 10.97 -36.87 -0.17
CA PRO A 464 11.01 -38.31 -0.19
C PRO A 464 10.61 -38.87 -1.58
N THR A 465 11.63 -39.19 -2.39
CA THR A 465 11.46 -39.83 -3.70
C THR A 465 10.70 -41.17 -3.67
N ALA A 466 10.65 -41.83 -2.52
CA ALA A 466 9.93 -43.09 -2.32
C ALA A 466 8.40 -42.96 -2.38
N LEU A 467 7.85 -41.75 -2.12
CA LEU A 467 6.42 -41.46 -2.16
C LEU A 467 5.99 -40.74 -3.46
N GLY A 468 6.95 -40.31 -4.28
CA GLY A 468 6.70 -39.57 -5.52
C GLY A 468 6.72 -38.05 -5.37
N ASP A 469 6.91 -37.54 -4.14
CA ASP A 469 6.97 -36.11 -3.86
C ASP A 469 8.38 -35.57 -4.16
N THR A 470 8.52 -35.02 -5.37
CA THR A 470 9.79 -34.42 -5.85
C THR A 470 9.77 -32.89 -5.81
N GLU A 471 8.68 -32.27 -5.38
CA GLU A 471 8.51 -30.82 -5.31
C GLU A 471 7.59 -30.45 -4.15
N GLN A 472 7.78 -29.25 -3.58
CA GLN A 472 6.95 -28.72 -2.51
C GLN A 472 6.90 -27.19 -2.58
N GLN A 473 5.74 -26.60 -2.31
CA GLN A 473 5.57 -25.15 -2.23
C GLN A 473 6.02 -24.67 -0.84
N LEU A 474 7.19 -24.05 -0.78
CA LEU A 474 7.65 -23.38 0.43
C LEU A 474 6.79 -22.15 0.72
N ARG A 475 6.76 -21.73 1.99
CA ARG A 475 5.95 -20.58 2.43
C ARG A 475 6.82 -19.55 3.13
N ALA A 476 6.50 -18.28 2.95
CA ALA A 476 7.11 -17.17 3.68
C ALA A 476 6.00 -16.26 4.23
N ARG A 477 6.16 -15.81 5.48
CA ARG A 477 5.24 -14.88 6.15
C ARG A 477 6.02 -13.76 6.84
N GLY A 478 5.60 -12.52 6.59
CA GLY A 478 6.18 -11.33 7.18
C GLY A 478 5.28 -10.74 8.26
N VAL A 479 5.87 -10.42 9.41
CA VAL A 479 5.19 -9.69 10.49
C VAL A 479 5.56 -8.23 10.38
N TYR A 480 4.58 -7.38 10.11
CA TYR A 480 4.72 -5.94 10.04
C TYR A 480 4.16 -5.29 11.29
N ILE A 481 4.80 -4.22 11.78
CA ILE A 481 4.30 -3.42 12.90
C ILE A 481 4.43 -1.94 12.52
N ASP A 482 3.32 -1.20 12.58
CA ASP A 482 3.36 0.23 12.31
C ASP A 482 4.05 1.01 13.44
N TYR A 483 4.43 2.24 13.10
CA TYR A 483 4.90 3.21 14.07
C TYR A 483 3.89 3.40 15.22
N LEU A 484 4.32 3.06 16.43
CA LEU A 484 3.53 3.30 17.64
C LEU A 484 3.64 4.78 18.04
N SER A 485 2.68 5.59 17.60
CA SER A 485 2.59 7.01 17.98
C SER A 485 2.55 7.18 19.50
N LYS A 486 2.94 8.36 20.00
CA LYS A 486 2.92 8.60 21.44
C LYS A 486 1.52 8.37 22.03
N THR A 487 0.48 8.88 21.37
CA THR A 487 -0.93 8.68 21.74
C THR A 487 -1.28 7.18 21.81
N LEU A 488 -0.85 6.41 20.81
CA LEU A 488 -1.09 4.97 20.80
C LEU A 488 -0.35 4.24 21.93
N ARG A 489 0.92 4.59 22.20
CA ARG A 489 1.68 4.01 23.32
C ARG A 489 1.05 4.34 24.67
N ASP A 490 0.54 5.57 24.84
CA ASP A 490 -0.17 5.97 26.05
C ASP A 490 -1.46 5.13 26.21
N ARG A 491 -2.23 4.90 25.13
CA ARG A 491 -3.43 4.04 25.12
C ARG A 491 -3.11 2.57 25.40
N ILE A 492 -2.03 2.03 24.83
CA ILE A 492 -1.57 0.66 25.11
C ILE A 492 -1.25 0.50 26.59
N ASN A 493 -0.48 1.44 27.16
CA ASN A 493 -0.14 1.43 28.59
C ASN A 493 -1.38 1.53 29.49
N CYS A 494 -2.45 2.20 29.07
CA CYS A 494 -3.72 2.21 29.80
C CYS A 494 -4.41 0.85 29.88
N LEU A 495 -4.21 -0.02 28.87
CA LEU A 495 -4.76 -1.37 28.85
C LEU A 495 -3.94 -2.36 29.70
N GLU A 496 -2.72 -1.98 30.09
CA GLU A 496 -1.88 -2.80 30.95
C GLU A 496 -2.33 -2.74 32.43
N PRO A 497 -2.10 -3.81 33.21
CA PRO A 497 -2.46 -3.85 34.63
C PRO A 497 -1.82 -2.70 35.43
N GLY A 498 -2.64 -1.73 35.86
CA GLY A 498 -2.22 -0.59 36.66
C GLY A 498 -1.87 0.67 35.87
N GLY A 499 -2.13 0.70 34.56
CA GLY A 499 -2.02 1.89 33.74
C GLY A 499 -2.98 3.01 34.15
N ASP A 500 -2.51 4.26 34.08
CA ASP A 500 -3.27 5.48 34.33
C ASP A 500 -2.83 6.62 33.38
N GLY A 501 -3.72 7.56 33.07
CA GLY A 501 -3.42 8.63 32.11
C GLY A 501 -4.66 9.36 31.55
N PRO A 502 -4.46 10.55 30.94
CA PRO A 502 -5.53 11.31 30.31
C PRO A 502 -6.05 10.65 29.02
N ASP A 503 -5.21 9.88 28.34
CA ASP A 503 -5.56 9.15 27.11
C ASP A 503 -6.15 7.75 27.39
N CYS A 504 -6.43 7.43 28.66
CA CYS A 504 -7.12 6.20 29.07
C CYS A 504 -8.65 6.27 28.90
N GLU A 505 -9.14 7.10 27.96
CA GLU A 505 -10.56 7.11 27.61
C GLU A 505 -10.99 5.68 27.21
N GLU A 506 -12.19 5.26 27.66
CA GLU A 506 -12.65 3.88 27.48
C GLU A 506 -12.65 3.52 25.99
N LEU A 507 -11.79 2.58 25.58
CA LEU A 507 -11.85 1.93 24.26
C LEU A 507 -12.93 0.84 24.35
N PRO A 508 -14.18 1.10 23.89
CA PRO A 508 -15.29 0.23 24.20
C PRO A 508 -15.11 -1.11 23.52
N GLY A 509 -15.15 -2.19 24.31
CA GLY A 509 -15.00 -3.54 23.79
C GLY A 509 -13.56 -3.98 23.51
N VAL A 510 -12.54 -3.17 23.80
CA VAL A 510 -11.13 -3.59 23.77
C VAL A 510 -10.74 -4.20 25.12
N THR A 511 -10.15 -5.39 25.07
CA THR A 511 -9.82 -6.21 26.26
C THR A 511 -8.35 -6.53 26.40
N SER A 512 -7.55 -6.41 25.33
CA SER A 512 -6.10 -6.58 25.36
C SER A 512 -5.40 -5.53 24.49
N ALA A 513 -4.13 -5.24 24.79
CA ALA A 513 -3.30 -4.34 23.99
C ALA A 513 -3.11 -4.84 22.54
N LEU A 514 -3.05 -6.16 22.34
CA LEU A 514 -2.88 -6.79 21.02
C LEU A 514 -4.00 -6.39 20.03
N GLU A 515 -5.18 -6.06 20.52
CA GLU A 515 -6.29 -5.60 19.67
C GLU A 515 -6.03 -4.25 19.01
N ILE A 516 -5.22 -3.39 19.64
CA ILE A 516 -4.94 -2.04 19.18
C ILE A 516 -3.51 -1.84 18.70
N ILE A 517 -2.62 -2.80 18.92
CA ILE A 517 -1.28 -2.79 18.30
C ILE A 517 -1.44 -3.05 16.79
N PRO A 518 -0.98 -2.13 15.92
CA PRO A 518 -1.10 -2.22 14.46
C PRO A 518 -0.06 -3.18 13.88
N PHE A 519 -0.20 -4.46 14.21
CA PHE A 519 0.60 -5.52 13.61
C PHE A 519 -0.21 -6.35 12.63
N TYR A 520 0.48 -6.86 11.60
CA TYR A 520 -0.10 -7.59 10.47
C TYR A 520 0.81 -8.77 10.10
N ASP A 521 0.29 -9.99 10.16
CA ASP A 521 0.95 -11.18 9.60
C ASP A 521 0.53 -11.36 8.14
N VAL A 522 1.47 -11.19 7.22
CA VAL A 522 1.21 -11.13 5.78
C VAL A 522 1.93 -12.28 5.08
N GLN A 523 1.21 -13.02 4.24
CA GLN A 523 1.81 -14.07 3.42
C GLN A 523 2.66 -13.45 2.30
N LEU A 524 3.97 -13.71 2.31
CA LEU A 524 4.93 -13.15 1.36
C LEU A 524 5.50 -14.17 0.38
N THR A 525 5.06 -15.43 0.42
CA THR A 525 5.56 -16.52 -0.44
C THR A 525 5.81 -16.11 -1.90
N TRP A 526 4.83 -15.47 -2.54
CA TRP A 526 4.90 -15.07 -3.93
C TRP A 526 5.54 -13.69 -4.16
N LEU A 527 5.86 -12.94 -3.11
CA LEU A 527 6.52 -11.64 -3.20
C LEU A 527 8.01 -11.73 -2.83
N SER A 528 8.37 -12.67 -1.94
CA SER A 528 9.75 -12.97 -1.57
C SER A 528 10.57 -13.45 -2.77
N ARG A 529 11.85 -13.09 -2.76
CA ARG A 529 12.86 -13.73 -3.60
C ARG A 529 13.34 -14.99 -2.89
N TRP A 530 13.36 -16.08 -3.61
CA TRP A 530 13.88 -17.35 -3.13
C TRP A 530 15.26 -17.60 -3.71
N ASN A 531 16.15 -18.24 -2.99
CA ASN A 531 17.45 -18.66 -3.50
C ASN A 531 17.86 -19.95 -2.81
N GLU A 532 18.75 -20.69 -3.43
CA GLU A 532 19.32 -21.88 -2.84
C GLU A 532 20.82 -21.97 -3.03
N SER A 533 21.48 -22.62 -2.08
CA SER A 533 22.89 -22.93 -2.14
C SER A 533 23.10 -24.42 -1.83
N PRO A 534 23.70 -25.19 -2.74
CA PRO A 534 24.21 -24.78 -4.06
C PRO A 534 23.08 -24.52 -5.08
N ASN A 535 23.34 -23.61 -6.03
CA ASN A 535 22.37 -23.17 -7.04
C ASN A 535 21.86 -24.32 -7.92
N ASN A 536 20.55 -24.39 -8.16
CA ASN A 536 19.83 -25.35 -9.00
C ASN A 536 20.00 -26.85 -8.64
N ASN A 537 20.97 -27.26 -7.82
CA ASN A 537 21.24 -28.65 -7.49
C ASN A 537 21.77 -28.82 -6.05
N PRO A 538 21.26 -29.80 -5.28
CA PRO A 538 20.27 -30.82 -5.66
C PRO A 538 18.80 -30.37 -5.59
N VAL A 539 18.55 -29.18 -5.05
CA VAL A 539 17.25 -28.51 -5.04
C VAL A 539 17.34 -27.29 -5.96
N ASP A 540 16.27 -27.00 -6.68
CA ASP A 540 16.06 -25.78 -7.47
C ASP A 540 14.78 -25.11 -6.96
N VAL A 541 14.80 -23.78 -6.77
CA VAL A 541 13.65 -23.03 -6.28
C VAL A 541 13.22 -21.98 -7.30
N THR A 542 11.95 -22.04 -7.70
CA THR A 542 11.42 -21.13 -8.74
C THR A 542 11.41 -19.67 -8.28
N ASN A 543 11.69 -18.74 -9.21
CA ASN A 543 11.80 -17.30 -8.96
C ASN A 543 11.31 -16.42 -10.12
N GLU A 544 10.13 -16.74 -10.65
CA GLU A 544 9.57 -16.01 -11.79
C GLU A 544 9.29 -14.52 -11.48
N ALA A 545 9.19 -13.69 -12.52
CA ALA A 545 8.77 -12.29 -12.38
C ALA A 545 7.38 -12.19 -11.74
N ILE A 546 7.11 -11.12 -10.98
CA ILE A 546 5.80 -10.94 -10.35
C ILE A 546 4.74 -10.79 -11.45
N ALA A 547 3.65 -11.56 -11.36
CA ALA A 547 2.53 -11.52 -12.28
C ALA A 547 1.20 -11.35 -11.54
N ASN A 548 0.15 -11.00 -12.29
CA ASN A 548 -1.17 -10.74 -11.75
C ASN A 548 -1.70 -11.93 -10.95
N ASP A 549 -2.36 -11.64 -9.83
CA ASP A 549 -3.09 -12.60 -9.00
C ASP A 549 -2.24 -13.82 -8.59
N ASN A 550 -0.93 -13.61 -8.35
CA ASN A 550 0.05 -14.65 -8.04
C ASN A 550 0.11 -15.79 -9.09
N SER A 551 -0.07 -15.46 -10.37
CA SER A 551 0.01 -16.44 -11.47
C SER A 551 1.44 -16.92 -11.81
N HIS A 552 2.46 -16.34 -11.18
CA HIS A 552 3.87 -16.71 -11.29
C HIS A 552 4.31 -17.74 -10.24
N SER A 553 5.38 -18.50 -10.53
CA SER A 553 5.98 -19.46 -9.61
C SER A 553 7.13 -18.85 -8.81
N ARG A 554 6.94 -18.77 -7.48
CA ARG A 554 7.98 -18.41 -6.51
C ARG A 554 7.95 -19.35 -5.31
N GLY A 555 9.11 -19.81 -4.86
CA GLY A 555 9.23 -20.67 -3.68
C GLY A 555 8.82 -22.13 -3.89
N ASN A 556 8.50 -22.55 -5.12
CA ASN A 556 8.33 -23.96 -5.42
C ASN A 556 9.72 -24.62 -5.49
N ALA A 557 10.04 -25.42 -4.47
CA ALA A 557 11.31 -26.11 -4.37
C ALA A 557 11.18 -27.51 -4.97
N LYS A 558 12.12 -27.88 -5.85
CA LYS A 558 12.06 -29.12 -6.63
C LYS A 558 13.39 -29.86 -6.58
N LEU A 559 13.32 -31.18 -6.40
CA LEU A 559 14.46 -32.06 -6.59
C LEU A 559 14.88 -32.10 -8.07
N THR A 560 16.15 -31.83 -8.31
CA THR A 560 16.78 -31.97 -9.62
C THR A 560 17.61 -33.24 -9.68
N SER A 561 18.90 -33.16 -9.37
CA SER A 561 19.82 -34.30 -9.33
C SER A 561 20.85 -34.13 -8.22
N GLY A 562 21.13 -35.21 -7.50
CA GLY A 562 22.18 -35.24 -6.49
C GLY A 562 21.71 -35.50 -5.07
N PHE A 563 22.62 -36.06 -4.27
CA PHE A 563 22.45 -36.25 -2.83
C PHE A 563 23.30 -35.21 -2.10
N ARG A 564 22.66 -34.28 -1.40
CA ARG A 564 23.31 -33.26 -0.55
C ARG A 564 22.27 -32.41 0.19
N ASP A 565 22.77 -31.70 1.19
CA ASP A 565 22.05 -30.63 1.86
C ASP A 565 22.00 -29.39 0.94
N SER A 566 20.87 -28.70 0.95
CA SER A 566 20.67 -27.38 0.35
C SER A 566 20.24 -26.41 1.44
N THR A 567 20.82 -25.21 1.42
CA THR A 567 20.28 -24.07 2.19
C THR A 567 19.40 -23.27 1.25
N ILE A 568 18.15 -23.02 1.63
CA ILE A 568 17.19 -22.23 0.87
C ILE A 568 16.94 -20.94 1.65
N SER A 569 16.94 -19.79 1.00
CA SER A 569 16.62 -18.51 1.62
C SER A 569 15.42 -17.86 0.97
N SER A 570 14.55 -17.26 1.78
CA SER A 570 13.56 -16.28 1.34
C SER A 570 14.03 -14.89 1.76
N ALA A 571 14.00 -13.92 0.85
CA ALA A 571 14.39 -12.54 1.09
C ALA A 571 13.32 -11.56 0.60
N VAL A 572 13.07 -10.49 1.34
CA VAL A 572 12.10 -9.45 0.98
C VAL A 572 12.51 -8.12 1.61
N HIS A 573 12.26 -7.01 0.92
CA HIS A 573 12.48 -5.69 1.49
C HIS A 573 11.45 -5.39 2.59
N SER A 574 11.90 -4.83 3.72
CA SER A 574 11.08 -4.63 4.93
C SER A 574 10.01 -3.54 4.81
N GLY A 575 10.18 -2.61 3.87
CA GLY A 575 9.21 -1.55 3.54
C GLY A 575 8.22 -1.88 2.42
N ASN A 576 7.50 -0.85 1.94
CA ASN A 576 6.50 -0.97 0.86
C ASN A 576 7.07 -1.62 -0.42
N LEU A 577 8.37 -1.44 -0.69
CA LEU A 577 9.06 -2.01 -1.85
C LEU A 577 9.00 -3.54 -1.87
N GLY A 578 8.92 -4.19 -0.71
CA GLY A 578 8.76 -5.65 -0.61
C GLY A 578 7.40 -6.13 -1.09
N LEU A 579 6.36 -5.30 -0.96
CA LEU A 579 5.01 -5.62 -1.40
C LEU A 579 4.80 -5.38 -2.90
N THR A 580 5.49 -4.41 -3.48
CA THR A 580 5.44 -4.10 -4.93
C THR A 580 6.58 -4.78 -5.70
N GLY A 581 7.53 -5.39 -5.00
CA GLY A 581 8.79 -5.87 -5.55
C GLY A 581 9.60 -4.79 -6.26
N THR A 582 9.45 -3.50 -5.92
CA THR A 582 10.11 -2.40 -6.65
C THR A 582 11.65 -2.52 -6.57
N ASP A 583 12.33 -2.12 -7.64
CA ASP A 583 13.79 -1.98 -7.65
C ASP A 583 14.26 -1.05 -6.52
N PRO A 584 15.55 -1.10 -6.12
CA PRO A 584 16.08 -0.15 -5.15
C PRO A 584 15.80 1.30 -5.57
N ILE A 585 15.11 2.07 -4.72
CA ILE A 585 14.84 3.51 -4.89
C ILE A 585 15.46 4.35 -3.78
N ASP A 586 16.26 3.74 -2.91
CA ASP A 586 17.04 4.41 -1.88
C ASP A 586 18.36 3.65 -1.61
N PRO A 587 19.35 4.30 -0.97
CA PRO A 587 20.66 3.68 -0.72
C PRO A 587 20.68 2.58 0.35
N TRP A 588 19.61 2.43 1.13
CA TRP A 588 19.49 1.51 2.27
C TRP A 588 18.75 0.22 1.92
N TYR A 589 18.24 0.08 0.70
CA TYR A 589 17.52 -1.10 0.23
C TYR A 589 18.10 -2.44 0.70
N THR A 590 19.43 -2.63 0.57
CA THR A 590 20.09 -3.88 0.97
C THR A 590 20.20 -4.05 2.48
N SER A 591 20.32 -2.96 3.26
CA SER A 591 20.30 -3.06 4.72
C SER A 591 18.91 -3.31 5.29
N ASP A 592 17.89 -2.96 4.52
CA ASP A 592 16.48 -3.07 4.90
C ASP A 592 15.85 -4.36 4.32
N GLU A 593 16.66 -5.27 3.78
CA GLU A 593 16.24 -6.59 3.31
C GLU A 593 16.25 -7.60 4.47
N GLU A 594 15.10 -8.21 4.73
CA GLU A 594 14.96 -9.31 5.67
C GLU A 594 15.15 -10.64 4.95
N THR A 595 15.90 -11.56 5.57
CA THR A 595 16.18 -12.88 5.02
C THR A 595 15.97 -13.97 6.06
N TYR A 596 15.31 -15.05 5.66
CA TYR A 596 15.13 -16.26 6.46
C TYR A 596 15.72 -17.47 5.73
N TYR A 597 16.39 -18.35 6.47
CA TYR A 597 17.03 -19.55 5.94
C TYR A 597 16.27 -20.80 6.37
N MET A 598 16.05 -21.70 5.42
CA MET A 598 15.58 -23.07 5.62
C MET A 598 16.62 -24.05 5.11
N TYR A 599 16.56 -25.27 5.64
CA TYR A 599 17.45 -26.35 5.28
C TYR A 599 16.67 -27.49 4.66
N ALA A 600 17.17 -28.02 3.55
CA ALA A 600 16.58 -29.12 2.82
C ALA A 600 17.61 -30.23 2.60
N LEU A 601 17.15 -31.48 2.66
CA LEU A 601 17.96 -32.65 2.34
C LEU A 601 17.41 -33.36 1.11
N ALA A 602 18.20 -33.38 0.05
CA ALA A 602 17.90 -34.15 -1.15
C ALA A 602 18.36 -35.62 -1.01
N VAL A 603 17.42 -36.55 -1.16
CA VAL A 603 17.67 -38.00 -1.03
C VAL A 603 17.75 -38.73 -2.39
N ASP A 604 18.24 -38.06 -3.44
CA ASP A 604 18.52 -38.68 -4.74
C ASP A 604 20.01 -39.04 -4.86
N TYR A 605 20.36 -40.33 -4.89
CA TYR A 605 21.75 -40.78 -4.98
C TYR A 605 22.42 -40.63 -6.37
N SER A 606 21.80 -39.90 -7.30
CA SER A 606 22.45 -39.48 -8.54
C SER A 606 23.62 -38.51 -8.27
N SER A 607 24.45 -38.23 -9.27
CA SER A 607 25.60 -37.31 -9.13
C SER A 607 25.31 -36.01 -9.87
N PRO A 608 25.34 -34.84 -9.21
CA PRO A 608 25.17 -33.56 -9.88
C PRO A 608 26.37 -33.28 -10.81
N PRO A 609 26.24 -32.35 -11.77
CA PRO A 609 27.37 -31.91 -12.59
C PRO A 609 28.54 -31.45 -11.71
N PRO A 610 29.80 -31.83 -12.01
CA PRO A 610 30.95 -31.32 -11.28
C PRO A 610 31.09 -29.82 -11.55
N LEU A 611 31.22 -29.00 -10.49
CA LEU A 611 31.41 -27.55 -10.59
C LEU A 611 32.91 -27.20 -10.58
N SER A 612 33.32 -26.18 -11.34
CA SER A 612 34.73 -25.74 -11.41
C SER A 612 35.15 -24.97 -10.16
N GLY A 613 34.18 -24.40 -9.43
CA GLY A 613 34.40 -23.44 -8.36
C GLY A 613 34.56 -22.00 -8.84
N ASP A 614 34.55 -21.75 -10.16
CA ASP A 614 34.49 -20.39 -10.71
C ASP A 614 33.09 -19.83 -10.51
N THR A 615 32.99 -18.65 -9.90
CA THR A 615 31.70 -17.98 -9.64
C THR A 615 31.61 -16.62 -10.33
N VAL A 616 30.46 -16.33 -10.91
CA VAL A 616 30.15 -15.02 -11.49
C VAL A 616 28.97 -14.45 -10.73
N THR A 617 29.21 -13.38 -9.99
CA THR A 617 28.18 -12.67 -9.22
C THR A 617 27.96 -11.30 -9.82
N GLY A 618 26.82 -10.68 -9.57
CA GLY A 618 26.61 -9.32 -10.08
C GLY A 618 25.29 -8.71 -9.72
N THR A 619 25.16 -7.41 -10.01
CA THR A 619 23.91 -6.66 -9.90
C THR A 619 23.28 -6.49 -11.27
N ILE A 620 21.96 -6.35 -11.30
CA ILE A 620 21.20 -5.94 -12.48
C ILE A 620 20.45 -4.67 -12.13
N THR A 621 20.70 -3.60 -12.88
CA THR A 621 20.04 -2.31 -12.71
C THR A 621 19.42 -1.83 -14.01
N SER A 622 18.47 -0.91 -13.88
CA SER A 622 17.86 -0.22 -15.02
C SER A 622 18.24 1.25 -14.98
N SER A 623 18.81 1.79 -16.05
CA SER A 623 18.90 3.25 -16.24
C SER A 623 17.62 3.85 -16.83
N VAL A 624 16.63 3.00 -17.12
CA VAL A 624 15.37 3.39 -17.74
C VAL A 624 14.31 3.48 -16.65
N VAL A 625 13.88 4.71 -16.38
CA VAL A 625 12.85 5.01 -15.37
C VAL A 625 11.61 4.14 -15.60
N GLY A 626 11.11 3.54 -14.52
CA GLY A 626 9.94 2.67 -14.53
C GLY A 626 10.11 1.38 -15.33
N MET A 627 11.33 0.91 -15.58
CA MET A 627 11.57 -0.49 -15.99
C MET A 627 12.26 -1.20 -14.83
N LYS A 628 11.67 -2.31 -14.40
CA LYS A 628 12.05 -3.05 -13.20
C LYS A 628 13.09 -4.12 -13.51
N ALA A 629 14.33 -3.85 -13.12
CA ALA A 629 15.44 -4.79 -13.25
C ALA A 629 15.26 -6.04 -12.37
N ALA A 630 14.49 -5.98 -11.29
CA ALA A 630 14.18 -7.12 -10.43
C ALA A 630 13.36 -8.22 -11.15
N ASP A 631 12.59 -7.89 -12.19
CA ASP A 631 11.80 -8.86 -12.96
C ASP A 631 12.54 -9.45 -14.16
N VAL A 632 13.77 -9.00 -14.42
CA VAL A 632 14.64 -9.62 -15.42
C VAL A 632 14.94 -11.08 -15.04
N GLU A 633 14.90 -11.94 -16.05
CA GLU A 633 15.18 -13.37 -15.91
C GLU A 633 16.59 -13.69 -16.40
N ILE A 634 17.22 -14.68 -15.77
CA ILE A 634 18.53 -15.21 -16.17
C ILE A 634 18.44 -16.72 -16.38
N TYR A 635 19.06 -17.18 -17.46
CA TYR A 635 19.29 -18.59 -17.73
C TYR A 635 20.79 -18.85 -17.96
N GLY A 636 21.36 -19.81 -17.24
CA GLY A 636 22.72 -20.28 -17.42
C GLY A 636 22.83 -21.45 -18.40
N GLN A 637 23.84 -21.43 -19.27
CA GLN A 637 24.27 -22.60 -20.04
C GLN A 637 25.68 -22.98 -19.63
N ASP A 638 25.88 -24.26 -19.29
CA ASP A 638 27.12 -24.80 -18.69
C ASP A 638 27.50 -24.03 -17.39
N ALA A 639 26.49 -23.48 -16.72
CA ALA A 639 26.56 -22.75 -15.47
C ALA A 639 25.20 -22.87 -14.76
N GLN A 640 25.24 -23.05 -13.44
CA GLN A 640 24.06 -23.02 -12.57
C GLN A 640 23.89 -21.59 -12.08
N CYS A 641 22.77 -20.95 -12.38
CA CYS A 641 22.56 -19.52 -12.13
C CYS A 641 21.22 -19.26 -11.46
N ASP A 642 21.23 -18.41 -10.43
CA ASP A 642 20.01 -17.93 -9.77
C ASP A 642 19.99 -16.41 -9.72
N ARG A 643 18.77 -15.86 -9.62
CA ARG A 643 18.54 -14.44 -9.39
C ARG A 643 18.58 -14.16 -7.91
N THR A 644 19.38 -13.19 -7.49
CA THR A 644 19.25 -12.57 -6.15
C THR A 644 18.25 -11.41 -6.23
N ASN A 645 17.93 -10.77 -5.10
CA ASN A 645 16.91 -9.72 -5.08
C ASN A 645 17.23 -8.54 -6.02
N THR A 646 18.51 -8.16 -6.13
CA THR A 646 19.00 -7.06 -6.99
C THR A 646 19.94 -7.52 -8.10
N GLY A 647 20.15 -8.83 -8.26
CA GLY A 647 21.33 -9.33 -8.96
C GLY A 647 21.28 -10.81 -9.31
N PHE A 648 22.45 -11.44 -9.43
CA PHE A 648 22.55 -12.84 -9.78
C PHE A 648 23.82 -13.46 -9.25
N GLU A 649 23.79 -14.77 -9.14
CA GLU A 649 24.95 -15.61 -8.88
C GLU A 649 24.93 -16.79 -9.85
N CYS A 650 26.09 -17.12 -10.40
CA CYS A 650 26.29 -18.26 -11.27
C CYS A 650 27.54 -19.04 -10.85
N VAL A 651 27.43 -20.35 -10.77
CA VAL A 651 28.57 -21.26 -10.59
C VAL A 651 28.81 -22.02 -11.89
N ILE A 652 30.03 -21.97 -12.42
CA ILE A 652 30.37 -22.57 -13.72
C ILE A 652 30.64 -24.07 -13.56
N GLU A 653 30.18 -24.87 -14.53
CA GLU A 653 30.45 -26.30 -14.57
C GLU A 653 31.93 -26.60 -14.90
N ALA A 654 32.51 -27.63 -14.28
CA ALA A 654 33.90 -28.04 -14.51
C ALA A 654 34.18 -28.47 -15.96
N THR A 655 33.15 -28.93 -16.67
CA THR A 655 33.23 -29.34 -18.07
C THR A 655 32.76 -28.27 -19.05
N ALA A 656 32.48 -27.05 -18.56
CA ALA A 656 31.90 -25.98 -19.36
C ALA A 656 32.74 -25.67 -20.61
N ASN A 657 32.08 -25.60 -21.76
CA ASN A 657 32.72 -25.23 -23.01
C ASN A 657 32.00 -24.03 -23.62
N ASN A 658 32.54 -22.85 -23.34
CA ASN A 658 31.93 -21.56 -23.68
C ASN A 658 30.62 -21.30 -22.89
N PRO A 659 30.70 -21.27 -21.54
CA PRO A 659 29.54 -20.97 -20.70
C PRO A 659 29.00 -19.57 -20.97
N TYR A 660 27.69 -19.40 -20.83
CA TYR A 660 27.04 -18.10 -21.00
C TYR A 660 25.83 -17.94 -20.09
N ILE A 661 25.49 -16.69 -19.80
CA ILE A 661 24.17 -16.31 -19.29
C ILE A 661 23.34 -15.68 -20.39
N LYS A 662 22.04 -16.00 -20.40
CA LYS A 662 21.03 -15.36 -21.23
C LYS A 662 20.15 -14.53 -20.31
N VAL A 663 20.05 -13.23 -20.60
CA VAL A 663 19.18 -12.28 -19.90
C VAL A 663 17.91 -12.09 -20.72
N THR A 664 16.74 -12.18 -20.10
CA THR A 664 15.40 -12.02 -20.71
C THR A 664 14.50 -11.13 -19.88
N ASN A 665 13.29 -10.84 -20.37
CA ASN A 665 12.26 -10.07 -19.67
C ASN A 665 12.64 -8.59 -19.37
N TYR A 666 13.18 -7.89 -20.37
CA TYR A 666 13.53 -6.45 -20.28
C TYR A 666 12.86 -5.62 -21.39
N VAL A 667 11.56 -5.79 -21.61
CA VAL A 667 10.82 -5.09 -22.67
C VAL A 667 10.07 -3.89 -22.07
N LYS A 668 10.04 -2.77 -22.79
CA LYS A 668 9.25 -1.58 -22.44
C LYS A 668 8.53 -1.04 -23.66
N ALA A 669 7.23 -0.77 -23.53
CA ALA A 669 6.41 -0.30 -24.64
C ALA A 669 7.00 0.99 -25.26
N ASN A 670 7.13 1.02 -26.59
CA ASN A 670 7.70 2.12 -27.37
C ASN A 670 9.17 2.48 -27.06
N LYS A 671 9.92 1.62 -26.36
CA LYS A 671 11.36 1.79 -26.14
C LYS A 671 12.16 0.63 -26.73
N VAL A 672 13.38 0.93 -27.19
CA VAL A 672 14.35 -0.10 -27.60
C VAL A 672 15.36 -0.24 -26.48
N LEU A 673 15.34 -1.38 -25.80
CA LEU A 673 16.18 -1.65 -24.65
C LEU A 673 17.33 -2.59 -25.01
N LEU A 674 18.51 -2.33 -24.45
CA LEU A 674 19.69 -3.19 -24.54
C LEU A 674 20.21 -3.50 -23.14
N VAL A 675 20.77 -4.69 -22.98
CA VAL A 675 21.44 -5.11 -21.75
C VAL A 675 22.95 -5.00 -21.96
N CYS A 676 23.62 -4.31 -21.06
CA CYS A 676 25.01 -3.89 -21.21
C CYS A 676 25.83 -4.29 -19.97
N SER A 677 27.08 -4.66 -20.17
CA SER A 677 28.07 -4.88 -19.11
C SER A 677 29.45 -4.49 -19.64
N GLU A 678 30.29 -3.89 -18.78
CA GLU A 678 31.67 -3.54 -19.13
C GLU A 678 32.62 -4.73 -18.93
N GLU A 679 32.26 -5.65 -18.03
CA GLU A 679 33.06 -6.79 -17.62
C GLU A 679 32.82 -8.03 -18.50
N LEU A 680 31.59 -8.20 -19.00
CA LEU A 680 31.21 -9.33 -19.83
C LEU A 680 31.19 -8.99 -21.33
N GLN A 681 31.79 -9.86 -22.14
CA GLN A 681 31.76 -9.70 -23.59
C GLN A 681 30.38 -10.06 -24.15
N ASN A 682 29.72 -9.07 -24.76
CA ASN A 682 28.41 -9.20 -25.36
C ASN A 682 28.46 -10.07 -26.63
N ARG A 683 27.59 -11.07 -26.71
CA ARG A 683 27.39 -11.87 -27.92
C ARG A 683 25.94 -11.69 -28.40
N GLU A 684 25.79 -10.77 -29.37
CA GLU A 684 24.61 -10.51 -30.20
C GLU A 684 23.29 -10.26 -29.42
N PRO A 685 22.84 -8.99 -29.27
CA PRO A 685 21.43 -8.73 -28.98
C PRO A 685 20.60 -9.27 -30.15
N TYR A 686 19.60 -10.09 -29.86
CA TYR A 686 18.77 -10.70 -30.89
C TYR A 686 17.30 -10.41 -30.64
N ASN A 687 16.63 -9.88 -31.66
CA ASN A 687 15.22 -9.54 -31.64
C ASN A 687 14.52 -10.43 -32.67
N GLU A 688 13.93 -11.54 -32.22
CA GLU A 688 13.00 -12.34 -33.03
C GLU A 688 11.67 -12.48 -32.29
N GLY A 689 10.59 -12.02 -32.94
CA GLY A 689 9.22 -12.33 -32.54
C GLY A 689 8.75 -11.70 -31.22
N GLY A 690 9.29 -10.54 -30.82
CA GLY A 690 8.83 -9.82 -29.63
C GLY A 690 9.41 -10.30 -28.30
N ARG A 691 10.52 -11.05 -28.33
CA ARG A 691 11.28 -11.44 -27.13
C ARG A 691 12.70 -10.94 -27.21
N ASP A 692 13.00 -9.84 -26.53
CA ASP A 692 14.34 -9.31 -26.42
C ASP A 692 15.17 -10.19 -25.47
N TRP A 693 16.34 -10.64 -25.93
CA TRP A 693 17.30 -11.34 -25.10
C TRP A 693 18.74 -10.95 -25.44
N THR A 694 19.59 -10.99 -24.42
CA THR A 694 21.03 -10.70 -24.52
C THR A 694 21.83 -11.86 -23.93
N ARG A 695 22.94 -12.24 -24.59
CA ARG A 695 23.85 -13.27 -24.08
C ARG A 695 25.21 -12.69 -23.72
N PHE A 696 25.67 -13.04 -22.53
CA PHE A 696 27.01 -12.74 -22.06
C PHE A 696 27.81 -14.03 -21.87
N ARG A 697 29.02 -14.06 -22.44
CA ARG A 697 29.94 -15.18 -22.19
C ARG A 697 30.51 -15.06 -20.77
N LEU A 698 30.46 -16.15 -20.00
CA LEU A 698 31.07 -16.20 -18.68
C LEU A 698 32.57 -16.55 -18.80
N PRO A 699 33.45 -15.89 -18.03
CA PRO A 699 34.88 -16.22 -18.00
C PRO A 699 35.12 -17.55 -17.28
N THR A 700 36.10 -18.32 -17.75
CA THR A 700 36.56 -19.57 -17.09
C THR A 700 37.95 -19.33 -16.50
N GLY A 701 38.18 -19.65 -15.22
CA GLY A 701 39.48 -19.50 -14.55
C GLY A 701 39.57 -18.40 -13.50
N GLY A 702 38.52 -18.21 -12.70
CA GLY A 702 38.48 -17.30 -11.54
C GLY A 702 37.10 -16.69 -11.31
N SER A 703 36.82 -16.32 -10.06
CA SER A 703 35.58 -15.61 -9.70
C SER A 703 35.63 -14.13 -10.08
N ILE A 704 34.52 -13.60 -10.59
CA ILE A 704 34.37 -12.18 -10.93
C ILE A 704 33.04 -11.62 -10.44
N THR A 705 33.00 -10.31 -10.26
CA THR A 705 31.77 -9.54 -10.02
C THR A 705 31.47 -8.66 -11.22
N VAL A 706 30.20 -8.57 -11.62
CA VAL A 706 29.73 -7.94 -12.86
C VAL A 706 28.62 -6.95 -12.56
N THR A 707 28.59 -5.84 -13.29
CA THR A 707 27.41 -4.97 -13.34
C THR A 707 26.69 -5.14 -14.67
N ILE A 708 25.40 -5.48 -14.62
CA ILE A 708 24.53 -5.51 -15.80
C ILE A 708 23.58 -4.31 -15.70
N VAL A 709 23.56 -3.49 -16.74
CA VAL A 709 22.69 -2.30 -16.81
C VAL A 709 21.81 -2.41 -18.04
N ILE A 710 20.50 -2.25 -17.87
CA ILE A 710 19.59 -2.07 -18.99
C ILE A 710 19.56 -0.59 -19.37
N LYS A 711 19.79 -0.32 -20.66
CA LYS A 711 19.90 1.02 -21.25
C LYS A 711 18.98 1.17 -22.45
N GLU A 712 18.60 2.41 -22.73
CA GLU A 712 17.82 2.76 -23.92
C GLU A 712 18.74 3.02 -25.13
N ASN A 713 18.44 2.42 -26.27
CA ASN A 713 19.07 2.63 -27.59
C ASN A 713 20.56 2.24 -27.75
N SER A 714 21.39 2.32 -26.70
CA SER A 714 22.84 2.09 -26.82
C SER A 714 23.50 1.63 -25.51
N CYS A 715 24.59 0.85 -25.62
CA CYS A 715 25.46 0.49 -24.48
C CYS A 715 26.59 1.48 -24.21
N THR A 716 26.76 2.50 -25.07
CA THR A 716 27.80 3.54 -24.94
C THR A 716 27.29 4.79 -24.25
#